data_AF-A0A955J095-F1
#
_entry.id   AF-A0A955J095-F1
#
_cell.length_a   1.000
_cell.length_b   1.000
_cell.length_c   1.000
_cell.angle_alpha   90.00
_cell.angle_beta   90.00
_cell.angle_gamma   90.00
#
_symmetry.space_group_name_H-M   'P 1'
#
loop_
_entity.id
_entity.type
_entity.pdbx_description
1 polymer ?
#
loop_
_entity_poly.entity_id
_entity_poly.type
_entity_poly.pdbx_seq_one_letter_code
_entity_poly.pdbx_strand_id
1 'polypeptide(L)'
;MRFRGSTAIVALMACAGSAFGQDSVSRTPGVVDSLSPYAAQSVRYAVDLIPVVSSWGKSYAFAPVLKSSAGPVEWGLAQANGASAASADQRLGVMNTGGGYAVWGSAGQGVHPANNDAPGMVSVPSFDRVFALALNDVGTLATNVIVGEIGQRSDEPGRLYVTRRVAVSSRASALAHDSATVSIGSVDAHGNLTVRADDFNAHAKSTVHGDLVARVDTAARSGAVNALFYNRPPGAHGATDPGATTIVFESDEEVVNTPTSVPESMGGPTALMHDFSIEHLAEGGVVTGAHLGGGVDAHRGNPAFFDWNYLGGVGAVSSLGRSVAGGKADAINIYSVDVNGAVVGVRSERLPASVGDPTTGFTVNQNDGSVFHHYWSQVSFRGPNGQVALGYDTIRDRPIAAATGRNNVAGEFIAVARLGAAPTQWTIAAHVGKPILDGAGGATVATISARQPVSISSPAADDQGNLYFIAGTTRVGTQGVENSISLIRAVNTAGGYVLEEILRTGQHFVGANSATPFTIVGLSLGDADSVSSASVHAGSIVGSGKGRLPGERVNDPSDAVALGGLAVSAVISYNNGGTPESYHTLLYVGGVAPDACPGDANGDGAVDVDDLNEVLSAWGLGAPSSTGPEFTGDGVVDVDDLNVVLGEWGASCP
;
A
#
# COMPACT_ATOMS: atom_id res chain seq x y z
N MET A 1 -19.56 67.91 -23.09
CA MET A 1 -20.33 67.43 -21.91
C MET A 1 -20.99 66.11 -22.30
N ARG A 2 -20.83 65.06 -21.49
CA ARG A 2 -21.31 63.66 -21.60
C ARG A 2 -20.39 62.64 -22.29
N PHE A 3 -19.76 61.84 -21.42
CA PHE A 3 -19.27 60.46 -21.61
C PHE A 3 -20.41 59.49 -21.95
N ARG A 4 -20.13 58.50 -22.83
CA ARG A 4 -20.57 57.08 -22.85
C ARG A 4 -19.64 56.35 -23.85
N GLY A 5 -19.03 55.20 -23.65
CA GLY A 5 -19.10 54.17 -22.62
C GLY A 5 -18.70 52.86 -23.31
N SER A 6 -17.43 52.47 -23.23
CA SER A 6 -16.93 51.18 -23.73
C SER A 6 -16.79 50.24 -22.55
N THR A 7 -17.66 49.24 -22.49
CA THR A 7 -17.66 48.18 -21.48
C THR A 7 -16.53 47.20 -21.82
N ALA A 8 -15.46 47.22 -21.02
CA ALA A 8 -14.44 46.17 -21.05
C ALA A 8 -14.98 44.95 -20.29
N ILE A 9 -15.14 43.82 -20.99
CA ILE A 9 -15.34 42.51 -20.37
C ILE A 9 -13.97 42.08 -19.87
N VAL A 10 -13.73 42.22 -18.56
CA VAL A 10 -12.62 41.59 -17.87
C VAL A 10 -13.06 40.15 -17.59
N ALA A 11 -12.49 39.20 -18.32
CA ALA A 11 -12.56 37.80 -17.94
C ALA A 11 -11.77 37.64 -16.63
N LEU A 12 -12.50 37.50 -15.51
CA LEU A 12 -11.93 36.96 -14.29
C LEU A 12 -11.60 35.48 -14.57
N MET A 13 -10.34 35.20 -14.93
CA MET A 13 -9.75 33.90 -14.58
C MET A 13 -9.73 33.85 -13.06
N ALA A 14 -10.69 33.15 -12.48
CA ALA A 14 -10.60 32.74 -11.09
C ALA A 14 -9.44 31.74 -11.01
N CYS A 15 -8.26 32.21 -10.60
CA CYS A 15 -7.24 31.32 -10.07
C CYS A 15 -7.88 30.61 -8.88
N ALA A 16 -8.31 29.37 -9.08
CA ALA A 16 -8.72 28.50 -8.00
C ALA A 16 -7.48 28.33 -7.12
N GLY A 17 -7.43 29.05 -6.00
CA GLY A 17 -6.37 28.87 -5.02
C GLY A 17 -6.35 27.41 -4.61
N SER A 18 -5.21 26.76 -4.79
CA SER A 18 -4.96 25.39 -4.37
C SER A 18 -5.26 25.27 -2.87
N ALA A 19 -6.36 24.61 -2.53
CA ALA A 19 -6.74 24.36 -1.15
C ALA A 19 -6.17 23.00 -0.73
N PHE A 20 -5.21 22.99 0.18
CA PHE A 20 -4.41 21.82 0.58
C PHE A 20 -5.16 20.94 1.64
N GLY A 21 -4.81 19.71 2.06
CA GLY A 21 -5.34 19.01 3.27
C GLY A 21 -4.51 17.80 3.81
N GLN A 22 -4.88 17.14 4.91
CA GLN A 22 -4.20 16.06 5.67
C GLN A 22 -2.67 15.98 5.80
N ASP A 23 -2.16 16.82 6.69
CA ASP A 23 -0.87 16.73 7.37
C ASP A 23 -0.88 17.60 8.65
N SER A 24 -2.08 17.76 9.24
CA SER A 24 -2.36 18.76 10.27
C SER A 24 -1.58 18.53 11.56
N VAL A 25 -1.48 19.59 12.36
CA VAL A 25 -1.09 19.55 13.76
C VAL A 25 -2.14 20.31 14.57
N SER A 26 -2.21 20.05 15.87
CA SER A 26 -3.09 20.80 16.77
C SER A 26 -2.75 22.28 16.79
N ARG A 27 -3.75 23.14 17.00
CA ARG A 27 -3.54 24.57 17.27
C ARG A 27 -2.78 24.84 18.57
N THR A 28 -2.69 23.84 19.45
CA THR A 28 -1.97 23.89 20.72
C THR A 28 -0.80 22.90 20.68
N PRO A 29 0.45 23.40 20.61
CA PRO A 29 1.64 22.56 20.65
C PRO A 29 1.65 21.57 21.81
N GLY A 30 1.98 20.31 21.52
CA GLY A 30 2.02 19.22 22.49
C GLY A 30 0.68 18.52 22.73
N VAL A 31 -0.39 18.93 22.05
CA VAL A 31 -1.67 18.23 22.03
C VAL A 31 -1.81 17.51 20.69
N VAL A 32 -2.12 16.22 20.69
CA VAL A 32 -2.31 15.47 19.45
C VAL A 32 -3.67 15.78 18.80
N ASP A 33 -3.72 15.79 17.47
CA ASP A 33 -4.97 15.97 16.70
C ASP A 33 -5.49 14.67 16.07
N SER A 34 -4.98 13.53 16.51
CA SER A 34 -5.45 12.21 16.06
C SER A 34 -6.93 12.02 16.42
N LEU A 35 -7.72 11.47 15.50
CA LEU A 35 -9.15 11.28 15.74
C LEU A 35 -9.39 10.15 16.73
N SER A 36 -10.42 10.31 17.57
CA SER A 36 -10.90 9.22 18.43
C SER A 36 -11.41 8.05 17.58
N PRO A 37 -11.18 6.79 17.98
CA PRO A 37 -11.80 5.64 17.31
C PRO A 37 -13.29 5.49 17.69
N TYR A 38 -13.80 6.29 18.64
CA TYR A 38 -15.19 6.21 19.14
C TYR A 38 -16.04 7.43 18.79
N ALA A 39 -15.44 8.47 18.23
CA ALA A 39 -16.10 9.67 17.74
C ALA A 39 -15.69 9.92 16.29
N ALA A 40 -16.42 10.76 15.56
CA ALA A 40 -16.12 11.09 14.16
C ALA A 40 -15.77 9.84 13.30
N GLN A 41 -16.68 8.85 13.30
CA GLN A 41 -16.47 7.56 12.65
C GLN A 41 -16.21 7.64 11.14
N SER A 42 -16.56 8.76 10.52
CA SER A 42 -16.28 9.06 9.12
C SER A 42 -15.87 10.52 8.97
N VAL A 43 -14.76 10.77 8.27
CA VAL A 43 -14.31 12.12 7.88
C VAL A 43 -13.79 12.09 6.45
N ARG A 44 -13.80 13.23 5.78
CA ARG A 44 -13.35 13.37 4.39
C ARG A 44 -12.43 14.56 4.26
N TYR A 45 -11.29 14.35 3.65
CA TYR A 45 -10.27 15.38 3.49
C TYR A 45 -9.44 15.14 2.22
N ALA A 46 -8.92 16.21 1.63
CA ALA A 46 -7.89 16.07 0.61
C ALA A 46 -6.52 15.90 1.29
N VAL A 47 -5.55 15.35 0.58
CA VAL A 47 -4.15 15.32 0.98
C VAL A 47 -3.23 15.49 -0.21
N ASP A 48 -2.23 16.37 -0.08
CA ASP A 48 -1.29 16.61 -1.16
C ASP A 48 -0.02 15.81 -0.94
N LEU A 49 0.45 15.22 -2.04
CA LEU A 49 1.65 14.43 -2.09
C LEU A 49 2.87 15.34 -2.04
N ILE A 50 3.84 14.93 -1.24
CA ILE A 50 5.14 15.56 -1.09
C ILE A 50 6.09 14.87 -2.06
N PRO A 51 6.69 15.59 -3.02
CA PRO A 51 7.64 15.00 -3.95
C PRO A 51 8.89 14.53 -3.22
N VAL A 52 9.42 13.39 -3.65
CA VAL A 52 10.69 12.83 -3.19
C VAL A 52 11.44 12.23 -4.38
N VAL A 53 12.72 12.57 -4.47
CA VAL A 53 13.62 12.03 -5.50
C VAL A 53 14.37 10.86 -4.90
N SER A 54 14.30 9.70 -5.57
CA SER A 54 15.00 8.49 -5.15
C SER A 54 16.52 8.62 -5.34
N SER A 55 17.27 7.62 -4.85
CA SER A 55 18.69 7.53 -5.14
C SER A 55 19.01 7.28 -6.61
N TRP A 56 18.04 7.05 -7.49
CA TRP A 56 18.27 6.97 -8.95
C TRP A 56 17.82 8.22 -9.69
N GLY A 57 17.46 9.29 -8.98
CA GLY A 57 16.92 10.50 -9.59
C GLY A 57 15.47 10.34 -10.06
N LYS A 58 14.76 9.28 -9.66
CA LYS A 58 13.38 9.05 -10.08
C LYS A 58 12.39 9.75 -9.14
N SER A 59 11.34 10.32 -9.73
CA SER A 59 10.33 11.12 -9.02
C SER A 59 9.24 10.24 -8.42
N TYR A 60 9.17 10.24 -7.09
CA TYR A 60 8.06 9.68 -6.33
C TYR A 60 7.36 10.79 -5.58
N ALA A 61 6.20 10.50 -5.02
CA ALA A 61 5.61 11.37 -4.02
C ALA A 61 4.88 10.55 -2.97
N PHE A 62 4.76 11.13 -1.78
CA PHE A 62 4.15 10.45 -0.65
C PHE A 62 3.36 11.40 0.24
N ALA A 63 2.40 10.87 1.00
CA ALA A 63 1.69 11.62 2.03
C ALA A 63 1.16 10.73 3.15
N PRO A 64 1.01 11.26 4.38
CA PRO A 64 0.40 10.53 5.50
C PRO A 64 -1.13 10.46 5.38
N VAL A 65 -1.63 9.53 4.55
CA VAL A 65 -3.07 9.40 4.21
C VAL A 65 -3.97 8.89 5.35
N LEU A 66 -3.41 8.21 6.35
CA LEU A 66 -4.13 7.80 7.55
C LEU A 66 -3.26 8.02 8.78
N LYS A 67 -3.79 8.71 9.79
CA LYS A 67 -3.22 8.76 11.14
C LYS A 67 -3.88 7.69 12.00
N SER A 68 -3.09 7.02 12.84
CA SER A 68 -3.62 6.17 13.91
C SER A 68 -4.55 6.96 14.82
N SER A 69 -5.51 6.27 15.42
CA SER A 69 -6.46 6.88 16.32
C SER A 69 -5.77 7.39 17.59
N ALA A 70 -6.38 8.39 18.22
CA ALA A 70 -5.95 8.82 19.56
C ALA A 70 -6.09 7.67 20.56
N GLY A 71 -5.19 7.66 21.56
CA GLY A 71 -5.35 6.81 22.71
C GLY A 71 -6.61 7.16 23.51
N PRO A 72 -7.03 6.30 24.46
CA PRO A 72 -8.20 6.55 25.31
C PRO A 72 -8.01 7.74 26.29
N VAL A 73 -6.80 8.30 26.39
CA VAL A 73 -6.51 9.52 27.12
C VAL A 73 -6.12 10.62 26.12
N GLU A 74 -6.80 11.77 26.16
CA GLU A 74 -6.66 12.89 25.21
C GLU A 74 -5.24 13.49 25.16
N TRP A 75 -4.40 13.22 26.16
CA TRP A 75 -3.02 13.70 26.28
C TRP A 75 -1.98 12.62 25.94
N GLY A 76 -2.42 11.44 25.48
CA GLY A 76 -1.54 10.33 25.15
C GLY A 76 -1.04 10.35 23.72
N LEU A 77 0.03 9.60 23.47
CA LEU A 77 0.49 9.30 22.12
C LEU A 77 -0.66 8.62 21.32
N ALA A 78 -0.70 8.87 20.01
CA ALA A 78 -1.54 8.10 19.10
C ALA A 78 -1.24 6.60 19.24
N GLN A 79 -2.23 5.76 18.93
CA GLN A 79 -2.04 4.31 18.91
C GLN A 79 -0.95 3.93 17.91
N ALA A 80 -0.27 2.79 18.15
CA ALA A 80 0.76 2.32 17.24
C ALA A 80 0.13 1.70 15.99
N ASN A 81 0.82 1.77 14.86
CA ASN A 81 0.42 1.01 13.68
C ASN A 81 0.63 -0.48 13.93
N GLY A 82 -0.42 -1.28 13.69
CA GLY A 82 -0.36 -2.71 13.42
C GLY A 82 -0.29 -2.97 11.92
N ALA A 83 -0.89 -4.06 11.47
CA ALA A 83 -0.89 -4.42 10.05
C ALA A 83 -1.63 -3.41 9.16
N SER A 84 -1.27 -3.41 7.88
CA SER A 84 -1.91 -2.61 6.84
C SER A 84 -2.22 -3.46 5.61
N ALA A 85 -3.18 -3.00 4.82
CA ALA A 85 -3.55 -3.61 3.55
C ALA A 85 -3.83 -2.52 2.52
N ALA A 86 -3.49 -2.80 1.27
CA ALA A 86 -3.87 -2.06 0.09
C ALA A 86 -4.83 -2.92 -0.76
N SER A 87 -5.71 -2.27 -1.51
CA SER A 87 -6.62 -2.99 -2.39
C SER A 87 -5.87 -3.68 -3.53
N ALA A 88 -6.17 -4.96 -3.73
CA ALA A 88 -5.62 -5.76 -4.84
C ALA A 88 -6.17 -5.30 -6.21
N ASP A 89 -7.16 -4.41 -6.21
CA ASP A 89 -7.80 -3.82 -7.38
C ASP A 89 -7.91 -2.29 -7.26
N GLN A 90 -8.42 -1.67 -8.32
CA GLN A 90 -8.83 -0.27 -8.35
C GLN A 90 -10.11 -0.11 -9.18
N ARG A 91 -10.89 0.92 -8.90
CA ARG A 91 -12.06 1.32 -9.70
C ARG A 91 -11.70 2.53 -10.54
N LEU A 92 -12.17 2.57 -11.78
CA LEU A 92 -11.91 3.67 -12.72
C LEU A 92 -13.19 4.46 -13.01
N GLY A 93 -13.06 5.77 -13.25
CA GLY A 93 -14.18 6.63 -13.66
C GLY A 93 -15.33 6.66 -12.64
N VAL A 94 -15.00 6.81 -11.36
CA VAL A 94 -15.96 6.71 -10.26
C VAL A 94 -16.60 8.05 -9.97
N MET A 95 -17.93 8.11 -9.97
CA MET A 95 -18.67 9.29 -9.51
C MET A 95 -18.55 9.46 -8.00
N ASN A 96 -18.23 10.66 -7.54
CA ASN A 96 -18.29 10.98 -6.12
C ASN A 96 -19.73 11.32 -5.72
N THR A 97 -20.37 10.39 -5.01
CA THR A 97 -21.74 10.56 -4.51
C THR A 97 -21.79 11.15 -3.09
N GLY A 98 -20.65 11.36 -2.44
CA GLY A 98 -20.57 11.95 -1.10
C GLY A 98 -20.52 13.48 -1.11
N GLY A 99 -20.48 14.09 0.09
CA GLY A 99 -20.27 15.53 0.27
C GLY A 99 -18.89 16.09 -0.16
N GLY A 100 -18.53 17.26 0.35
CA GLY A 100 -17.19 17.84 0.11
C GLY A 100 -16.07 17.15 0.90
N TYR A 101 -14.84 17.52 0.57
CA TYR A 101 -13.61 17.14 1.26
C TYR A 101 -13.04 18.35 2.01
N ALA A 102 -12.64 18.15 3.26
CA ALA A 102 -11.96 19.16 4.05
C ALA A 102 -10.59 19.49 3.47
N VAL A 103 -10.27 20.78 3.45
CA VAL A 103 -9.01 21.35 2.93
C VAL A 103 -8.53 22.47 3.85
N TRP A 104 -7.24 22.51 4.16
CA TRP A 104 -6.55 23.52 4.93
C TRP A 104 -5.17 23.86 4.34
N GLY A 105 -4.73 25.09 4.57
CA GLY A 105 -3.45 25.61 4.05
C GLY A 105 -2.49 26.09 5.15
N SER A 106 -2.76 25.74 6.41
CA SER A 106 -2.00 26.25 7.56
C SER A 106 -1.98 25.27 8.71
N ALA A 107 -0.88 25.26 9.46
CA ALA A 107 -0.77 24.55 10.73
C ALA A 107 -1.91 24.93 11.69
N GLY A 108 -2.40 23.96 12.47
CA GLY A 108 -3.52 24.17 13.38
C GLY A 108 -4.90 23.97 12.76
N GLN A 109 -5.04 23.92 11.43
CA GLN A 109 -6.30 23.56 10.75
C GLN A 109 -6.35 22.06 10.46
N GLY A 110 -7.55 21.48 10.35
CA GLY A 110 -7.70 20.04 10.13
C GLY A 110 -9.08 19.50 10.50
N VAL A 111 -9.20 18.17 10.55
CA VAL A 111 -10.48 17.49 10.77
C VAL A 111 -10.79 17.18 12.24
N HIS A 112 -9.87 17.44 13.17
CA HIS A 112 -10.15 17.23 14.59
C HIS A 112 -11.07 18.34 15.12
N PRO A 113 -12.28 18.01 15.62
CA PRO A 113 -13.32 19.01 15.90
C PRO A 113 -12.97 19.99 17.03
N ALA A 114 -12.09 19.61 17.95
CA ALA A 114 -11.74 20.43 19.13
C ALA A 114 -10.29 20.98 19.13
N ASN A 115 -9.40 20.34 18.36
CA ASN A 115 -7.95 20.58 18.41
C ASN A 115 -7.45 21.28 17.15
N ASN A 116 -8.28 21.33 16.11
CA ASN A 116 -8.01 22.12 14.93
C ASN A 116 -9.00 23.26 14.78
N ASP A 117 -8.57 24.32 14.11
CA ASP A 117 -9.46 25.29 13.49
C ASP A 117 -10.17 24.64 12.29
N ALA A 118 -11.42 25.06 12.05
CA ALA A 118 -12.25 24.47 11.01
C ALA A 118 -11.60 24.61 9.61
N PRO A 119 -11.59 23.54 8.80
CA PRO A 119 -11.00 23.58 7.47
C PRO A 119 -11.97 24.24 6.48
N GLY A 120 -11.45 24.64 5.33
CA GLY A 120 -12.25 24.88 4.13
C GLY A 120 -12.80 23.57 3.56
N MET A 121 -13.60 23.68 2.50
CA MET A 121 -14.20 22.52 1.83
C MET A 121 -14.06 22.66 0.31
N VAL A 122 -13.73 21.55 -0.36
CA VAL A 122 -13.75 21.42 -1.82
C VAL A 122 -14.75 20.34 -2.23
N SER A 123 -15.43 20.52 -3.36
CA SER A 123 -16.30 19.49 -3.94
C SER A 123 -15.63 18.94 -5.19
N VAL A 124 -15.65 17.63 -5.33
CA VAL A 124 -15.09 16.92 -6.48
C VAL A 124 -16.22 16.05 -7.06
N PRO A 125 -16.55 16.15 -8.35
CA PRO A 125 -17.67 15.40 -8.93
C PRO A 125 -17.35 13.93 -9.20
N SER A 126 -16.10 13.61 -9.53
CA SER A 126 -15.66 12.27 -9.93
C SER A 126 -14.17 12.07 -9.70
N PHE A 127 -13.75 10.81 -9.75
CA PHE A 127 -12.36 10.37 -9.67
C PHE A 127 -12.03 9.49 -10.86
N ASP A 128 -10.83 9.68 -11.42
CA ASP A 128 -10.31 8.85 -12.51
C ASP A 128 -9.92 7.48 -11.99
N ARG A 129 -9.39 7.41 -10.76
CA ARG A 129 -9.19 6.17 -10.01
C ARG A 129 -9.66 6.28 -8.56
N VAL A 130 -10.14 5.16 -8.02
CA VAL A 130 -10.38 4.97 -6.58
C VAL A 130 -9.80 3.63 -6.15
N PHE A 131 -9.03 3.65 -5.06
CA PHE A 131 -8.49 2.47 -4.40
C PHE A 131 -8.71 2.59 -2.88
N ALA A 132 -8.39 1.54 -2.13
CA ALA A 132 -8.53 1.56 -0.68
C ALA A 132 -7.22 1.17 0.02
N LEU A 133 -6.95 1.85 1.12
CA LEU A 133 -5.92 1.47 2.07
C LEU A 133 -6.57 1.27 3.44
N ALA A 134 -6.02 0.37 4.22
CA ALA A 134 -6.52 0.08 5.54
C ALA A 134 -5.37 -0.15 6.53
N LEU A 135 -5.60 0.27 7.77
CA LEU A 135 -4.65 0.22 8.87
C LEU A 135 -5.35 -0.35 10.09
N ASN A 136 -4.75 -1.37 10.70
CA ASN A 136 -5.05 -1.73 12.08
C ASN A 136 -4.20 -0.85 13.00
N ASP A 137 -4.82 -0.14 13.93
CA ASP A 137 -4.11 0.54 15.01
C ASP A 137 -4.25 -0.24 16.32
N VAL A 138 -3.18 -0.24 17.11
CA VAL A 138 -3.04 -1.03 18.33
C VAL A 138 -2.65 -0.10 19.46
N GLY A 139 -3.56 0.03 20.42
CA GLY A 139 -3.33 0.69 21.70
C GLY A 139 -3.13 -0.32 22.83
N THR A 140 -2.83 0.22 24.02
CA THR A 140 -2.76 -0.59 25.26
C THR A 140 -4.10 -1.20 25.66
N LEU A 141 -5.20 -0.62 25.20
CA LEU A 141 -6.56 -0.97 25.60
C LEU A 141 -7.52 -1.07 24.41
N ALA A 142 -7.07 -1.03 23.16
CA ALA A 142 -7.99 -1.10 22.01
C ALA A 142 -7.24 -1.53 20.75
N THR A 143 -7.95 -2.24 19.87
CA THR A 143 -7.53 -2.47 18.49
C THR A 143 -8.64 -1.98 17.57
N ASN A 144 -8.31 -1.15 16.59
CA ASN A 144 -9.29 -0.64 15.63
C ASN A 144 -8.78 -0.86 14.21
N VAL A 145 -9.70 -0.88 13.25
CA VAL A 145 -9.35 -0.91 11.84
C VAL A 145 -9.96 0.30 11.16
N ILE A 146 -9.09 1.09 10.54
CA ILE A 146 -9.43 2.29 9.79
C ILE A 146 -9.26 1.97 8.31
N VAL A 147 -10.23 2.38 7.50
CA VAL A 147 -10.16 2.30 6.04
C VAL A 147 -10.17 3.72 5.46
N GLY A 148 -9.26 3.98 4.53
CA GLY A 148 -9.27 5.14 3.65
C GLY A 148 -9.65 4.70 2.25
N GLU A 149 -10.83 5.10 1.79
CA GLU A 149 -11.20 5.03 0.36
C GLU A 149 -10.66 6.29 -0.31
N ILE A 150 -9.75 6.13 -1.27
CA ILE A 150 -8.91 7.20 -1.80
C ILE A 150 -9.22 7.39 -3.28
N GLY A 151 -9.84 8.54 -3.58
CA GLY A 151 -10.05 9.00 -4.95
C GLY A 151 -8.91 9.87 -5.44
N GLN A 152 -8.60 9.80 -6.73
CA GLN A 152 -7.57 10.63 -7.36
C GLN A 152 -7.97 10.97 -8.78
N ARG A 153 -7.52 12.13 -9.25
CA ARG A 153 -7.80 12.65 -10.57
C ARG A 153 -6.50 12.81 -11.36
N SER A 154 -6.56 12.58 -12.66
CA SER A 154 -5.41 12.71 -13.56
C SER A 154 -5.01 14.16 -13.80
N ASP A 155 -5.93 15.12 -13.65
CA ASP A 155 -5.64 16.55 -13.75
C ASP A 155 -5.07 17.16 -12.46
N GLU A 156 -5.10 16.41 -11.35
CA GLU A 156 -4.48 16.78 -10.07
C GLU A 156 -3.74 15.57 -9.47
N PRO A 157 -2.73 15.01 -10.15
CA PRO A 157 -2.11 13.75 -9.73
C PRO A 157 -1.39 13.86 -8.38
N GLY A 158 -0.98 15.07 -7.99
CA GLY A 158 -0.40 15.37 -6.68
C GLY A 158 -1.39 15.40 -5.52
N ARG A 159 -2.70 15.17 -5.73
CA ARG A 159 -3.72 15.25 -4.67
C ARG A 159 -4.55 13.99 -4.56
N LEU A 160 -4.69 13.50 -3.33
CA LEU A 160 -5.54 12.38 -2.95
C LEU A 160 -6.77 12.86 -2.18
N TYR A 161 -7.92 12.27 -2.43
CA TYR A 161 -9.19 12.60 -1.79
C TYR A 161 -9.65 11.42 -0.93
N VAL A 162 -9.38 11.51 0.38
CA VAL A 162 -9.54 10.41 1.31
C VAL A 162 -10.88 10.49 2.04
N THR A 163 -11.62 9.39 1.98
CA THR A 163 -12.76 9.14 2.88
C THR A 163 -12.31 8.14 3.94
N ARG A 164 -11.98 8.65 5.13
CA ARG A 164 -11.52 7.86 6.28
C ARG A 164 -12.73 7.38 7.08
N ARG A 165 -12.81 6.08 7.34
CA ARG A 165 -13.85 5.45 8.16
C ARG A 165 -13.24 4.51 9.19
N VAL A 166 -13.74 4.56 10.42
CA VAL A 166 -13.47 3.53 11.43
C VAL A 166 -14.40 2.35 11.15
N ALA A 167 -13.84 1.28 10.58
CA ALA A 167 -14.62 0.14 10.11
C ALA A 167 -15.11 -0.72 11.27
N VAL A 168 -14.21 -1.03 12.21
CA VAL A 168 -14.48 -1.85 13.39
C VAL A 168 -13.53 -1.46 14.53
N SER A 169 -14.02 -1.56 15.77
CA SER A 169 -13.27 -1.35 17.00
C SER A 169 -13.46 -2.56 17.92
N SER A 170 -12.44 -2.90 18.68
CA SER A 170 -12.54 -3.87 19.77
C SER A 170 -13.49 -3.42 20.89
N ARG A 171 -13.91 -2.15 20.93
CA ARG A 171 -14.72 -1.58 22.02
C ARG A 171 -15.87 -0.75 21.50
N ALA A 172 -16.97 -0.77 22.24
CA ALA A 172 -18.11 0.11 21.98
C ALA A 172 -17.87 1.57 22.40
N SER A 173 -16.91 1.84 23.30
CA SER A 173 -16.52 3.19 23.74
C SER A 173 -15.17 3.19 24.46
N ALA A 174 -14.62 4.37 24.73
CA ALA A 174 -13.37 4.55 25.48
C ALA A 174 -13.41 3.96 26.91
N LEU A 175 -14.60 3.78 27.50
CA LEU A 175 -14.79 3.24 28.85
C LEU A 175 -15.24 1.77 28.86
N ALA A 176 -15.63 1.20 27.72
CA ALA A 176 -16.06 -0.20 27.62
C ALA A 176 -14.87 -1.17 27.79
N HIS A 177 -15.07 -2.47 27.94
CA HIS A 177 -13.97 -3.44 27.83
C HIS A 177 -13.86 -3.96 26.39
N ASP A 178 -12.68 -4.47 26.01
CA ASP A 178 -12.48 -5.11 24.70
C ASP A 178 -13.37 -6.34 24.57
N SER A 179 -14.19 -6.39 23.52
CA SER A 179 -15.00 -7.54 23.16
C SER A 179 -14.33 -8.47 22.15
N ALA A 180 -13.23 -8.04 21.53
CA ALA A 180 -12.40 -8.86 20.66
C ALA A 180 -11.00 -8.26 20.51
N THR A 181 -10.00 -9.05 20.14
CA THR A 181 -8.83 -8.52 19.44
C THR A 181 -9.12 -8.53 17.96
N VAL A 182 -9.01 -7.37 17.29
CA VAL A 182 -9.32 -7.25 15.86
C VAL A 182 -8.04 -7.08 15.05
N SER A 183 -7.95 -7.84 13.97
CA SER A 183 -6.80 -7.94 13.09
C SER A 183 -7.23 -7.76 11.64
N ILE A 184 -6.39 -7.08 10.85
CA ILE A 184 -6.70 -6.78 9.45
C ILE A 184 -6.18 -7.87 8.53
N GLY A 185 -7.02 -8.26 7.57
CA GLY A 185 -6.69 -9.18 6.50
C GLY A 185 -6.49 -8.47 5.15
N SER A 186 -7.59 -8.03 4.54
CA SER A 186 -7.62 -7.37 3.23
C SER A 186 -8.66 -6.26 3.17
N VAL A 187 -8.48 -5.35 2.21
CA VAL A 187 -9.49 -4.37 1.78
C VAL A 187 -9.57 -4.40 0.27
N ASP A 188 -10.74 -4.16 -0.33
CA ASP A 188 -10.88 -3.98 -1.78
C ASP A 188 -11.15 -2.51 -2.16
N ALA A 189 -11.12 -2.19 -3.46
CA ALA A 189 -11.33 -0.82 -3.93
C ALA A 189 -12.76 -0.27 -3.72
N HIS A 190 -13.71 -1.13 -3.32
CA HIS A 190 -15.06 -0.74 -2.92
C HIS A 190 -15.14 -0.41 -1.42
N GLY A 191 -14.05 -0.63 -0.68
CA GLY A 191 -14.00 -0.42 0.75
C GLY A 191 -14.60 -1.57 1.56
N ASN A 192 -14.73 -2.76 0.97
CA ASN A 192 -15.04 -3.98 1.72
C ASN A 192 -13.79 -4.43 2.46
N LEU A 193 -13.86 -4.43 3.78
CA LEU A 193 -12.78 -4.84 4.66
C LEU A 193 -13.05 -6.26 5.17
N THR A 194 -12.06 -7.15 5.12
CA THR A 194 -12.11 -8.46 5.77
C THR A 194 -11.17 -8.48 6.97
N VAL A 195 -11.72 -8.79 8.15
CA VAL A 195 -11.00 -8.82 9.42
C VAL A 195 -11.11 -10.17 10.10
N ARG A 196 -10.05 -10.54 10.82
CA ARG A 196 -10.07 -11.61 11.81
C ARG A 196 -10.31 -11.01 13.19
N ALA A 197 -11.08 -11.70 14.03
CA ALA A 197 -11.30 -11.33 15.41
C ALA A 197 -11.28 -12.58 16.30
N ASP A 198 -10.71 -12.47 17.49
CA ASP A 198 -10.68 -13.53 18.49
C ASP A 198 -10.85 -12.98 19.91
N ASP A 199 -10.92 -13.90 20.88
CA ASP A 199 -11.09 -13.58 22.29
C ASP A 199 -9.77 -13.33 23.04
N PHE A 200 -8.64 -13.30 22.33
CA PHE A 200 -7.34 -13.14 22.94
C PHE A 200 -7.24 -11.78 23.64
N ASN A 201 -6.97 -11.78 24.94
CA ASN A 201 -6.94 -10.58 25.80
C ASN A 201 -8.23 -9.74 25.77
N ALA A 202 -9.37 -10.29 25.35
CA ALA A 202 -10.66 -9.62 25.45
C ALA A 202 -11.29 -9.87 26.84
N HIS A 203 -11.99 -8.86 27.38
CA HIS A 203 -12.44 -8.83 28.77
C HIS A 203 -13.89 -8.37 28.96
N ALA A 204 -14.60 -8.05 27.88
CA ALA A 204 -16.01 -7.71 27.94
C ALA A 204 -16.87 -8.91 28.36
N LYS A 205 -18.07 -8.62 28.88
CA LYS A 205 -19.08 -9.67 29.13
C LYS A 205 -19.62 -10.30 27.83
N SER A 206 -19.53 -9.54 26.75
CA SER A 206 -19.96 -9.91 25.39
C SER A 206 -18.76 -10.18 24.49
N THR A 207 -17.65 -10.67 25.07
CA THR A 207 -16.45 -11.05 24.32
C THR A 207 -16.81 -12.13 23.29
N VAL A 208 -16.30 -12.00 22.06
CA VAL A 208 -16.39 -13.04 21.02
C VAL A 208 -15.82 -14.36 21.55
N HIS A 209 -16.19 -15.49 20.97
CA HIS A 209 -15.65 -16.80 21.35
C HIS A 209 -14.98 -17.45 20.14
N GLY A 210 -13.89 -18.16 20.38
CA GLY A 210 -13.16 -18.85 19.32
C GLY A 210 -12.54 -17.88 18.31
N ASP A 211 -12.55 -18.29 17.04
CA ASP A 211 -12.07 -17.51 15.91
C ASP A 211 -13.21 -17.05 15.00
N LEU A 212 -13.14 -15.80 14.58
CA LEU A 212 -14.18 -15.11 13.83
C LEU A 212 -13.57 -14.39 12.64
N VAL A 213 -14.18 -14.53 11.46
CA VAL A 213 -13.91 -13.64 10.32
C VAL A 213 -15.17 -12.87 9.98
N ALA A 214 -15.01 -11.56 9.89
CA ALA A 214 -16.08 -10.64 9.53
C ALA A 214 -15.68 -9.81 8.32
N ARG A 215 -16.68 -9.51 7.49
CA ARG A 215 -16.58 -8.55 6.41
C ARG A 215 -17.36 -7.28 6.77
N VAL A 216 -16.74 -6.12 6.58
CA VAL A 216 -17.33 -4.82 6.82
C VAL A 216 -17.37 -4.04 5.51
N ASP A 217 -18.58 -3.79 5.00
CA ASP A 217 -18.81 -2.80 3.93
C ASP A 217 -18.71 -1.40 4.55
N THR A 218 -17.60 -0.71 4.28
CA THR A 218 -17.38 0.60 4.89
C THR A 218 -18.28 1.69 4.30
N ALA A 219 -18.78 1.54 3.07
CA ALA A 219 -19.71 2.47 2.47
C ALA A 219 -21.11 2.38 3.11
N ALA A 220 -21.50 1.19 3.58
CA ALA A 220 -22.77 0.96 4.29
C ALA A 220 -22.77 1.36 5.77
N ARG A 221 -21.63 1.82 6.33
CA ARG A 221 -21.52 2.17 7.76
C ARG A 221 -22.50 3.26 8.18
N SER A 222 -23.21 3.02 9.28
CA SER A 222 -24.21 3.94 9.86
C SER A 222 -23.62 5.20 10.51
N GLY A 223 -22.30 5.25 10.71
CA GLY A 223 -21.61 6.32 11.46
C GLY A 223 -21.58 6.12 12.98
N ALA A 224 -22.23 5.07 13.51
CA ALA A 224 -22.06 4.63 14.90
C ALA A 224 -20.81 3.75 15.06
N VAL A 225 -20.33 3.58 16.30
CA VAL A 225 -19.22 2.65 16.60
C VAL A 225 -19.63 1.23 16.25
N ASN A 226 -18.79 0.53 15.48
CA ASN A 226 -18.97 -0.88 15.13
C ASN A 226 -18.03 -1.74 15.97
N ALA A 227 -18.60 -2.55 16.86
CA ALA A 227 -17.86 -3.51 17.65
C ALA A 227 -18.46 -4.90 17.45
N LEU A 228 -17.59 -5.90 17.38
CA LEU A 228 -17.97 -7.31 17.33
C LEU A 228 -18.27 -7.80 18.74
N PHE A 229 -19.28 -8.64 18.91
CA PHE A 229 -19.69 -9.15 20.21
C PHE A 229 -20.27 -10.56 20.12
N TYR A 230 -20.37 -11.21 21.28
CA TYR A 230 -21.15 -12.43 21.48
C TYR A 230 -22.36 -12.18 22.39
N ASN A 231 -23.55 -12.58 21.95
CA ASN A 231 -24.79 -12.44 22.71
C ASN A 231 -25.17 -13.73 23.42
N ARG A 232 -25.25 -13.71 24.76
CA ARG A 232 -25.69 -14.83 25.59
C ARG A 232 -26.99 -14.52 26.34
N PRO A 233 -28.14 -15.22 26.10
CA PRO A 233 -28.59 -15.98 24.90
C PRO A 233 -29.04 -15.04 23.76
N PRO A 234 -29.07 -15.46 22.47
CA PRO A 234 -29.22 -16.84 21.97
C PRO A 234 -27.93 -17.64 21.72
N GLY A 235 -26.74 -17.07 21.99
CA GLY A 235 -25.45 -17.72 21.77
C GLY A 235 -24.93 -17.53 20.35
N ALA A 236 -24.92 -16.28 19.88
CA ALA A 236 -24.50 -15.94 18.51
C ALA A 236 -23.57 -14.74 18.50
N HIS A 237 -22.61 -14.76 17.58
CA HIS A 237 -21.81 -13.59 17.24
C HIS A 237 -22.63 -12.53 16.51
N GLY A 238 -22.22 -11.28 16.64
CA GLY A 238 -22.85 -10.17 15.96
C GLY A 238 -21.96 -8.92 15.96
N ALA A 239 -22.50 -7.88 15.35
CA ALA A 239 -21.86 -6.57 15.25
C ALA A 239 -22.85 -5.48 15.67
N THR A 240 -22.35 -4.39 16.26
CA THR A 240 -23.22 -3.26 16.64
C THR A 240 -23.71 -2.47 15.42
N ASP A 241 -23.05 -2.62 14.26
CA ASP A 241 -23.54 -2.17 12.96
C ASP A 241 -23.80 -3.36 12.02
N PRO A 242 -24.92 -4.09 12.19
CA PRO A 242 -25.22 -5.28 11.41
C PRO A 242 -25.63 -4.96 9.96
N GLY A 243 -25.95 -3.70 9.64
CA GLY A 243 -26.24 -3.28 8.26
C GLY A 243 -24.99 -3.21 7.38
N ALA A 244 -23.83 -3.02 8.01
CA ALA A 244 -22.53 -2.93 7.34
C ALA A 244 -21.64 -4.16 7.57
N THR A 245 -21.98 -5.06 8.50
CA THR A 245 -21.10 -6.15 8.95
C THR A 245 -21.73 -7.51 8.75
N THR A 246 -21.02 -8.40 8.08
CA THR A 246 -21.39 -9.81 7.87
C THR A 246 -20.35 -10.71 8.55
N ILE A 247 -20.79 -11.65 9.38
CA ILE A 247 -19.92 -12.72 9.87
C ILE A 247 -19.86 -13.80 8.80
N VAL A 248 -18.66 -14.11 8.31
CA VAL A 248 -18.45 -15.02 7.16
C VAL A 248 -17.83 -16.36 7.56
N PHE A 249 -17.19 -16.41 8.73
CA PHE A 249 -16.67 -17.62 9.34
C PHE A 249 -16.68 -17.45 10.87
N GLU A 250 -17.05 -18.51 11.59
CA GLU A 250 -16.96 -18.59 13.04
C GLU A 250 -16.65 -20.04 13.43
N SER A 251 -15.73 -20.24 14.37
CA SER A 251 -15.39 -21.57 14.88
C SER A 251 -14.86 -21.51 16.31
N ASP A 252 -15.29 -22.45 17.15
CA ASP A 252 -14.77 -22.63 18.51
C ASP A 252 -13.54 -23.55 18.55
N GLU A 253 -13.30 -24.32 17.49
CA GLU A 253 -12.24 -25.35 17.43
C GLU A 253 -11.17 -25.04 16.39
N GLU A 254 -11.58 -24.47 15.26
CA GLU A 254 -10.70 -24.18 14.14
C GLU A 254 -10.13 -22.77 14.26
N VAL A 255 -8.81 -22.67 14.13
CA VAL A 255 -8.10 -21.41 14.15
C VAL A 255 -7.59 -21.14 12.76
N VAL A 256 -7.90 -19.96 12.24
CA VAL A 256 -7.48 -19.50 10.92
C VAL A 256 -6.48 -18.36 11.05
N ASN A 257 -5.71 -18.15 9.99
CA ASN A 257 -4.85 -16.99 9.87
C ASN A 257 -5.65 -15.73 9.46
N THR A 258 -4.97 -14.58 9.35
CA THR A 258 -5.64 -13.39 8.82
C THR A 258 -6.08 -13.58 7.36
N PRO A 259 -7.34 -13.28 7.04
CA PRO A 259 -7.94 -13.61 5.75
C PRO A 259 -7.48 -12.67 4.64
N THR A 260 -7.45 -13.11 3.39
CA THR A 260 -7.50 -12.20 2.23
C THR A 260 -8.88 -12.29 1.58
N SER A 261 -9.11 -11.62 0.45
CA SER A 261 -10.41 -11.66 -0.20
C SER A 261 -10.32 -11.52 -1.71
N VAL A 262 -11.20 -12.24 -2.43
CA VAL A 262 -11.54 -11.89 -3.82
C VAL A 262 -12.26 -10.53 -3.78
N PRO A 263 -11.82 -9.51 -4.53
CA PRO A 263 -12.47 -8.20 -4.57
C PRO A 263 -13.89 -8.22 -5.15
N GLU A 264 -14.73 -7.27 -4.76
CA GLU A 264 -16.07 -7.07 -5.36
C GLU A 264 -16.01 -6.85 -6.88
N SER A 265 -14.99 -6.15 -7.38
CA SER A 265 -14.79 -5.93 -8.83
C SER A 265 -14.60 -7.21 -9.64
N MET A 266 -14.31 -8.33 -8.98
CA MET A 266 -14.07 -9.64 -9.58
C MET A 266 -15.19 -10.64 -9.27
N GLY A 267 -16.32 -10.19 -8.75
CA GLY A 267 -17.46 -11.03 -8.39
C GLY A 267 -17.48 -11.50 -6.93
N GLY A 268 -16.55 -11.00 -6.10
CA GLY A 268 -16.63 -11.10 -4.64
C GLY A 268 -17.59 -10.06 -4.03
N PRO A 269 -17.35 -9.56 -2.81
CA PRO A 269 -16.21 -9.86 -1.94
C PRO A 269 -16.34 -11.23 -1.26
N THR A 270 -15.28 -12.04 -1.29
CA THR A 270 -15.28 -13.41 -0.73
C THR A 270 -14.02 -13.63 0.10
N ALA A 271 -14.19 -13.91 1.39
CA ALA A 271 -13.06 -14.15 2.29
C ALA A 271 -12.34 -15.48 1.98
N LEU A 272 -11.01 -15.46 2.03
CA LEU A 272 -10.10 -16.58 1.80
C LEU A 272 -9.16 -16.70 2.99
N MET A 273 -9.04 -17.89 3.57
CA MET A 273 -8.32 -18.14 4.81
C MET A 273 -7.51 -19.43 4.66
N HIS A 274 -6.49 -19.59 5.51
CA HIS A 274 -5.93 -20.90 5.79
C HIS A 274 -6.05 -21.24 7.25
N ASP A 275 -6.23 -22.53 7.55
CA ASP A 275 -6.08 -23.05 8.89
C ASP A 275 -4.59 -23.30 9.23
N PHE A 276 -4.32 -23.85 10.41
CA PHE A 276 -2.95 -24.25 10.79
C PHE A 276 -2.65 -25.74 10.54
N SER A 277 -3.56 -26.48 9.91
CA SER A 277 -3.32 -27.86 9.49
C SER A 277 -2.75 -27.88 8.06
N ILE A 278 -3.61 -27.93 7.05
CA ILE A 278 -3.30 -28.01 5.62
C ILE A 278 -4.49 -27.57 4.75
N GLU A 279 -5.48 -26.86 5.31
CA GLU A 279 -6.74 -26.55 4.64
C GLU A 279 -6.81 -25.08 4.21
N HIS A 280 -7.28 -24.89 2.98
CA HIS A 280 -7.77 -23.63 2.46
C HIS A 280 -9.27 -23.54 2.71
N LEU A 281 -9.68 -22.39 3.25
CA LEU A 281 -11.05 -22.07 3.56
C LEU A 281 -11.52 -20.87 2.73
N ALA A 282 -12.77 -20.93 2.24
CA ALA A 282 -13.44 -19.78 1.66
C ALA A 282 -14.84 -19.58 2.25
N GLU A 283 -15.31 -18.33 2.22
CA GLU A 283 -16.68 -17.97 2.57
C GLU A 283 -17.69 -18.90 1.85
N GLY A 284 -18.67 -19.40 2.59
CA GLY A 284 -19.63 -20.39 2.07
C GLY A 284 -19.24 -21.86 2.26
N GLY A 285 -18.14 -22.15 2.97
CA GLY A 285 -17.83 -23.50 3.47
C GLY A 285 -16.98 -24.37 2.53
N VAL A 286 -16.21 -23.75 1.63
CA VAL A 286 -15.16 -24.48 0.90
C VAL A 286 -14.05 -24.80 1.91
N VAL A 287 -13.74 -26.08 2.11
CA VAL A 287 -12.62 -26.55 2.95
C VAL A 287 -11.86 -27.60 2.15
N THR A 288 -10.59 -27.36 1.86
CA THR A 288 -9.81 -28.26 0.99
C THR A 288 -8.31 -28.13 1.15
N GLY A 289 -7.57 -29.23 1.05
CA GLY A 289 -6.11 -29.22 0.85
C GLY A 289 -5.69 -29.10 -0.61
N ALA A 290 -6.63 -28.89 -1.54
CA ALA A 290 -6.36 -28.88 -2.98
C ALA A 290 -5.53 -27.67 -3.44
N HIS A 291 -5.32 -26.65 -2.60
CA HIS A 291 -4.48 -25.49 -2.91
C HIS A 291 -2.98 -25.79 -2.84
N LEU A 292 -2.57 -26.93 -2.28
CA LEU A 292 -1.17 -27.32 -2.18
C LEU A 292 -0.67 -27.84 -3.52
N GLY A 293 0.29 -27.13 -4.11
CA GLY A 293 0.97 -27.54 -5.34
C GLY A 293 1.77 -28.83 -5.16
N GLY A 294 2.10 -29.50 -6.27
CA GLY A 294 2.84 -30.76 -6.25
C GLY A 294 4.14 -30.67 -5.45
N GLY A 295 4.34 -31.61 -4.51
CA GLY A 295 5.54 -31.64 -3.66
C GLY A 295 5.54 -30.62 -2.51
N VAL A 296 4.41 -29.98 -2.22
CA VAL A 296 4.16 -29.21 -0.98
C VAL A 296 3.26 -30.04 -0.07
N ASP A 297 3.62 -30.15 1.20
CA ASP A 297 2.88 -30.92 2.20
C ASP A 297 2.03 -30.06 3.13
N ALA A 298 2.37 -28.77 3.27
CA ALA A 298 1.62 -27.79 4.06
C ALA A 298 1.92 -26.36 3.62
N HIS A 299 0.98 -25.43 3.82
CA HIS A 299 1.19 -23.99 3.65
C HIS A 299 1.78 -23.34 4.92
N ARG A 300 2.35 -22.14 4.77
CA ARG A 300 2.84 -21.29 5.85
C ARG A 300 2.55 -19.83 5.53
N GLY A 301 2.33 -19.03 6.58
CA GLY A 301 1.99 -17.62 6.44
C GLY A 301 0.54 -17.39 6.06
N ASN A 302 0.22 -16.12 5.81
CA ASN A 302 -1.12 -15.66 5.50
C ASN A 302 -1.30 -15.62 3.98
N PRO A 303 -2.50 -15.99 3.47
CA PRO A 303 -2.79 -15.89 2.05
C PRO A 303 -2.78 -14.42 1.61
N ALA A 304 -2.28 -14.16 0.39
CA ALA A 304 -2.48 -12.87 -0.27
C ALA A 304 -3.06 -13.08 -1.65
N PHE A 305 -4.15 -12.38 -1.96
CA PHE A 305 -4.81 -12.37 -3.26
C PHE A 305 -4.19 -11.32 -4.18
N PHE A 306 -4.09 -11.67 -5.46
CA PHE A 306 -3.61 -10.83 -6.55
C PHE A 306 -4.57 -10.95 -7.73
N ASP A 307 -4.80 -9.83 -8.43
CA ASP A 307 -5.66 -9.66 -9.61
C ASP A 307 -5.08 -10.30 -10.89
N TRP A 308 -4.53 -11.50 -10.75
CA TRP A 308 -3.74 -12.14 -11.77
C TRP A 308 -4.22 -13.55 -12.09
N ASN A 309 -4.65 -13.73 -13.33
CA ASN A 309 -5.26 -14.96 -13.81
C ASN A 309 -4.25 -15.85 -14.55
N TYR A 310 -3.19 -16.29 -13.86
CA TYR A 310 -2.16 -17.14 -14.47
C TYR A 310 -2.54 -18.63 -14.51
N LEU A 311 -3.29 -19.12 -13.51
CA LEU A 311 -3.68 -20.54 -13.39
C LEU A 311 -5.19 -20.76 -13.59
N GLY A 312 -5.91 -19.79 -14.17
CA GLY A 312 -7.36 -19.79 -14.30
C GLY A 312 -8.08 -19.02 -13.19
N GLY A 313 -9.41 -19.07 -13.19
CA GLY A 313 -10.23 -18.40 -12.17
C GLY A 313 -10.32 -16.88 -12.33
N VAL A 314 -10.45 -16.17 -11.22
CA VAL A 314 -10.54 -14.68 -11.18
C VAL A 314 -9.30 -14.01 -10.62
N GLY A 315 -8.43 -14.76 -9.94
CA GLY A 315 -7.15 -14.27 -9.44
C GLY A 315 -6.28 -15.37 -8.88
N ALA A 316 -5.13 -14.99 -8.36
CA ALA A 316 -4.16 -15.89 -7.75
C ALA A 316 -4.00 -15.56 -6.26
N VAL A 317 -3.79 -16.60 -5.47
CA VAL A 317 -3.43 -16.51 -4.07
C VAL A 317 -2.06 -17.15 -3.90
N SER A 318 -1.23 -16.56 -3.05
CA SER A 318 0.07 -17.12 -2.72
C SER A 318 0.31 -17.23 -1.22
N SER A 319 1.13 -18.21 -0.86
CA SER A 319 1.59 -18.45 0.50
C SER A 319 2.96 -19.13 0.46
N LEU A 320 3.63 -19.20 1.60
CA LEU A 320 4.79 -20.07 1.73
C LEU A 320 4.33 -21.53 1.79
N GLY A 321 5.24 -22.44 1.45
CA GLY A 321 5.01 -23.88 1.44
C GLY A 321 6.17 -24.61 2.10
N ARG A 322 5.85 -25.74 2.71
CA ARG A 322 6.80 -26.74 3.19
C ARG A 322 6.77 -27.92 2.23
N SER A 323 7.92 -28.41 1.79
CA SER A 323 7.96 -29.54 0.85
C SER A 323 7.95 -30.93 1.50
N VAL A 324 8.29 -31.00 2.80
CA VAL A 324 8.41 -32.27 3.53
C VAL A 324 7.84 -32.11 4.94
N ALA A 325 7.07 -33.10 5.39
CA ALA A 325 6.51 -33.14 6.74
C ALA A 325 7.58 -32.96 7.82
N GLY A 326 7.33 -32.02 8.74
CA GLY A 326 8.28 -31.62 9.79
C GLY A 326 9.49 -30.80 9.29
N GLY A 327 9.59 -30.56 7.99
CA GLY A 327 10.64 -29.78 7.36
C GLY A 327 10.48 -28.26 7.46
N LYS A 328 11.31 -27.55 6.69
CA LYS A 328 11.38 -26.09 6.61
C LYS A 328 10.44 -25.54 5.53
N ALA A 329 10.02 -24.29 5.67
CA ALA A 329 9.34 -23.57 4.60
C ALA A 329 10.33 -23.28 3.45
N ASP A 330 10.39 -24.16 2.46
CA ASP A 330 11.36 -24.14 1.36
C ASP A 330 10.71 -24.04 -0.01
N ALA A 331 9.41 -23.76 -0.05
CA ALA A 331 8.65 -23.58 -1.29
C ALA A 331 7.80 -22.29 -1.26
N ILE A 332 7.51 -21.79 -2.45
CA ILE A 332 6.45 -20.82 -2.71
C ILE A 332 5.25 -21.62 -3.26
N ASN A 333 4.08 -21.47 -2.65
CA ASN A 333 2.83 -22.07 -3.10
C ASN A 333 1.95 -21.01 -3.75
N ILE A 334 1.41 -21.30 -4.94
CA ILE A 334 0.60 -20.39 -5.74
C ILE A 334 -0.60 -21.18 -6.24
N TYR A 335 -1.79 -20.63 -6.07
CA TYR A 335 -3.00 -21.26 -6.56
C TYR A 335 -4.00 -20.21 -6.99
N SER A 336 -4.82 -20.52 -8.00
CA SER A 336 -5.88 -19.64 -8.44
C SER A 336 -7.22 -20.06 -7.86
N VAL A 337 -8.11 -19.09 -7.69
CA VAL A 337 -9.46 -19.30 -7.17
C VAL A 337 -10.51 -18.74 -8.12
N ASP A 338 -11.72 -19.30 -8.07
CA ASP A 338 -12.91 -18.71 -8.69
C ASP A 338 -13.53 -17.61 -7.80
N VAL A 339 -14.66 -17.05 -8.22
CA VAL A 339 -15.37 -15.99 -7.49
C VAL A 339 -15.84 -16.42 -6.09
N ASN A 340 -16.04 -17.72 -5.85
CA ASN A 340 -16.47 -18.26 -4.57
C ASN A 340 -15.28 -18.75 -3.73
N GLY A 341 -14.05 -18.50 -4.18
CA GLY A 341 -12.84 -18.94 -3.50
C GLY A 341 -12.49 -20.42 -3.69
N ALA A 342 -13.14 -21.13 -4.62
CA ALA A 342 -12.80 -22.52 -4.92
C ALA A 342 -11.51 -22.60 -5.74
N VAL A 343 -10.62 -23.54 -5.39
CA VAL A 343 -9.31 -23.70 -6.06
C VAL A 343 -9.50 -24.21 -7.50
N VAL A 344 -8.95 -23.47 -8.47
CA VAL A 344 -9.06 -23.77 -9.92
C VAL A 344 -7.76 -24.33 -10.49
N GLY A 345 -6.61 -23.91 -9.97
CA GLY A 345 -5.30 -24.34 -10.45
C GLY A 345 -4.23 -24.13 -9.39
N VAL A 346 -3.18 -24.95 -9.42
CA VAL A 346 -2.10 -24.92 -8.42
C VAL A 346 -0.73 -25.01 -9.06
N ARG A 347 0.24 -24.40 -8.38
CA ARG A 347 1.66 -24.42 -8.72
C ARG A 347 2.48 -24.26 -7.45
N SER A 348 3.64 -24.90 -7.41
CA SER A 348 4.61 -24.74 -6.33
C SER A 348 6.00 -24.59 -6.92
N GLU A 349 6.81 -23.77 -6.27
CA GLU A 349 8.20 -23.55 -6.64
C GLU A 349 9.08 -23.77 -5.43
N ARG A 350 9.86 -24.85 -5.45
CA ARG A 350 10.82 -25.15 -4.40
C ARG A 350 12.08 -24.31 -4.64
N LEU A 351 12.59 -23.70 -3.58
CA LEU A 351 13.91 -23.08 -3.61
C LEU A 351 14.92 -24.12 -4.16
N PRO A 352 15.86 -23.76 -5.04
CA PRO A 352 16.87 -24.68 -5.55
C PRO A 352 18.03 -24.82 -4.56
N ALA A 353 18.83 -25.88 -4.69
CA ALA A 353 19.93 -26.15 -3.75
C ALA A 353 20.91 -24.97 -3.61
N SER A 354 21.09 -24.20 -4.70
CA SER A 354 21.81 -22.93 -4.71
C SER A 354 21.07 -21.92 -5.58
N VAL A 355 20.98 -20.68 -5.12
CA VAL A 355 20.52 -19.52 -5.91
C VAL A 355 21.52 -18.37 -5.74
N GLY A 356 21.72 -17.60 -6.81
CA GLY A 356 22.67 -16.50 -6.84
C GLY A 356 22.05 -15.16 -7.20
N ASP A 357 22.74 -14.11 -6.80
CA ASP A 357 22.58 -12.75 -7.30
C ASP A 357 23.59 -12.54 -8.45
N PRO A 358 23.14 -12.45 -9.71
CA PRO A 358 24.06 -12.23 -10.84
C PRO A 358 24.75 -10.86 -10.80
N THR A 359 24.23 -9.88 -10.05
CA THR A 359 24.77 -8.52 -9.99
C THR A 359 25.94 -8.39 -9.02
N THR A 360 25.94 -9.17 -7.94
CA THR A 360 26.97 -9.10 -6.87
C THR A 360 27.81 -10.37 -6.76
N GLY A 361 27.39 -11.47 -7.39
CA GLY A 361 27.98 -12.80 -7.20
C GLY A 361 27.62 -13.46 -5.86
N PHE A 362 26.73 -12.85 -5.06
CA PHE A 362 26.22 -13.44 -3.83
C PHE A 362 25.51 -14.76 -4.11
N THR A 363 25.64 -15.75 -3.23
CA THR A 363 24.96 -17.04 -3.35
C THR A 363 24.46 -17.52 -2.00
N VAL A 364 23.33 -18.22 -1.99
CA VAL A 364 22.84 -18.95 -0.81
C VAL A 364 22.66 -20.41 -1.16
N ASN A 365 23.04 -21.28 -0.22
CA ASN A 365 22.91 -22.73 -0.34
C ASN A 365 21.89 -23.25 0.67
N GLN A 366 20.98 -24.12 0.23
CA GLN A 366 19.99 -24.74 1.11
C GLN A 366 20.60 -25.65 2.19
N ASN A 367 21.75 -26.25 1.91
CA ASN A 367 22.45 -27.08 2.89
C ASN A 367 22.92 -26.27 4.12
N ASP A 368 23.09 -24.95 3.95
CA ASP A 368 23.43 -24.02 5.03
C ASP A 368 22.17 -23.53 5.78
N GLY A 369 21.04 -24.18 5.52
CA GLY A 369 19.82 -24.05 6.28
C GLY A 369 18.85 -22.97 5.81
N SER A 370 18.96 -22.52 4.56
CA SER A 370 18.03 -21.56 3.95
C SER A 370 16.57 -21.96 4.15
N VAL A 371 15.75 -20.99 4.54
CA VAL A 371 14.31 -21.15 4.80
C VAL A 371 13.59 -19.83 4.51
N PHE A 372 12.43 -19.89 3.89
CA PHE A 372 11.52 -18.74 3.83
C PHE A 372 10.96 -18.46 5.23
N HIS A 373 10.78 -17.20 5.58
CA HIS A 373 10.34 -16.79 6.92
C HIS A 373 9.27 -15.70 6.88
N HIS A 374 9.18 -14.83 7.90
CA HIS A 374 8.18 -13.77 8.03
C HIS A 374 6.73 -14.23 8.22
N TYR A 375 6.52 -15.47 8.65
CA TYR A 375 5.20 -16.00 9.01
C TYR A 375 5.06 -16.31 10.51
N TRP A 376 6.09 -16.06 11.31
CA TRP A 376 6.07 -16.37 12.74
C TRP A 376 5.44 -15.25 13.57
N SER A 377 5.25 -15.55 14.86
CA SER A 377 4.77 -14.60 15.87
C SER A 377 3.41 -14.00 15.49
N GLN A 378 3.20 -12.72 15.82
CA GLN A 378 1.95 -11.99 15.61
C GLN A 378 1.48 -11.97 14.15
N VAL A 379 2.37 -12.20 13.18
CA VAL A 379 2.02 -12.08 11.76
C VAL A 379 0.85 -12.98 11.38
N SER A 380 0.83 -14.22 11.87
CA SER A 380 -0.22 -15.18 11.52
C SER A 380 -1.62 -14.76 12.02
N PHE A 381 -1.68 -14.01 13.13
CA PHE A 381 -2.93 -13.69 13.83
C PHE A 381 -3.36 -12.24 13.67
N ARG A 382 -2.40 -11.33 13.45
CA ARG A 382 -2.58 -9.88 13.35
C ARG A 382 -2.38 -9.33 11.95
N GLY A 383 -1.99 -10.19 11.01
CA GLY A 383 -1.53 -9.77 9.71
C GLY A 383 -0.10 -9.24 9.78
N PRO A 384 0.44 -8.76 8.66
CA PRO A 384 -0.28 -8.49 7.42
C PRO A 384 -0.25 -9.73 6.53
N ASN A 385 -0.92 -9.61 5.40
CA ASN A 385 -0.96 -10.68 4.42
C ASN A 385 0.16 -10.54 3.39
N GLY A 386 0.61 -11.67 2.85
CA GLY A 386 1.54 -11.67 1.72
C GLY A 386 3.01 -11.79 2.11
N GLN A 387 3.40 -12.95 2.64
CA GLN A 387 4.81 -13.34 2.72
C GLN A 387 5.40 -13.68 1.34
N VAL A 388 4.54 -13.89 0.35
CA VAL A 388 4.89 -14.09 -1.05
C VAL A 388 4.27 -12.96 -1.87
N ALA A 389 5.08 -12.28 -2.68
CA ALA A 389 4.63 -11.32 -3.67
C ALA A 389 4.50 -11.98 -5.04
N LEU A 390 3.47 -11.59 -5.80
CA LEU A 390 3.29 -11.95 -7.20
C LEU A 390 3.37 -10.70 -8.07
N GLY A 391 4.04 -10.80 -9.22
CA GLY A 391 4.22 -9.71 -10.17
C GLY A 391 4.57 -10.22 -11.56
N TYR A 392 4.97 -9.33 -12.47
CA TYR A 392 5.27 -9.70 -13.86
C TYR A 392 6.61 -9.12 -14.34
N ASP A 393 7.59 -9.97 -14.66
CA ASP A 393 8.87 -9.57 -15.26
C ASP A 393 8.66 -9.24 -16.74
N THR A 394 8.41 -7.98 -17.06
CA THR A 394 8.17 -7.50 -18.43
C THR A 394 9.40 -7.62 -19.34
N ILE A 395 10.61 -7.56 -18.78
CA ILE A 395 11.87 -7.75 -19.53
C ILE A 395 11.96 -9.16 -20.10
N ARG A 396 11.46 -10.15 -19.38
CA ARG A 396 11.55 -11.58 -19.75
C ARG A 396 10.19 -12.20 -20.08
N ASP A 397 9.18 -11.34 -20.20
CA ASP A 397 7.78 -11.65 -20.49
C ASP A 397 7.26 -12.84 -19.68
N ARG A 398 7.31 -12.72 -18.34
CA ARG A 398 6.89 -13.83 -17.48
C ARG A 398 6.43 -13.45 -16.09
N PRO A 399 5.54 -14.27 -15.52
CA PRO A 399 5.24 -14.29 -14.11
C PRO A 399 6.46 -14.32 -13.16
N ILE A 400 6.39 -13.62 -12.03
CA ILE A 400 7.30 -13.82 -10.90
C ILE A 400 6.58 -14.07 -9.58
N ALA A 401 7.24 -14.81 -8.69
CA ALA A 401 6.89 -14.90 -7.29
C ALA A 401 8.14 -14.64 -6.43
N ALA A 402 8.03 -13.83 -5.39
CA ALA A 402 9.16 -13.43 -4.55
C ALA A 402 8.85 -13.58 -3.06
N ALA A 403 9.84 -14.01 -2.29
CA ALA A 403 9.70 -14.16 -0.84
C ALA A 403 11.04 -13.94 -0.13
N THR A 404 10.98 -13.46 1.11
CA THR A 404 12.16 -13.28 1.95
C THR A 404 12.50 -14.60 2.65
N GLY A 405 13.78 -14.95 2.59
CA GLY A 405 14.35 -16.09 3.29
C GLY A 405 15.53 -15.69 4.16
N ARG A 406 15.90 -16.61 5.05
CA ARG A 406 17.07 -16.51 5.93
C ARG A 406 17.96 -17.71 5.75
N ASN A 407 19.26 -17.44 5.67
CA ASN A 407 20.31 -18.43 5.70
C ASN A 407 21.15 -18.25 6.98
N ASN A 408 21.59 -19.34 7.59
CA ASN A 408 22.31 -19.28 8.87
C ASN A 408 23.70 -18.64 8.75
N VAL A 409 24.28 -18.63 7.55
CA VAL A 409 25.62 -18.09 7.26
C VAL A 409 25.53 -16.77 6.52
N ALA A 410 24.71 -16.71 5.48
CA ALA A 410 24.63 -15.59 4.55
C ALA A 410 23.66 -14.47 4.96
N GLY A 411 22.84 -14.69 6.01
CA GLY A 411 21.84 -13.73 6.46
C GLY A 411 20.54 -13.76 5.64
N GLU A 412 19.81 -12.65 5.65
CA GLU A 412 18.52 -12.53 4.96
C GLU A 412 18.68 -12.15 3.49
N PHE A 413 17.76 -12.64 2.66
CA PHE A 413 17.73 -12.42 1.21
C PHE A 413 16.29 -12.49 0.68
N ILE A 414 16.04 -11.86 -0.46
CA ILE A 414 14.78 -12.00 -1.22
C ILE A 414 15.06 -12.87 -2.44
N ALA A 415 14.46 -14.05 -2.50
CA ALA A 415 14.53 -14.92 -3.67
C ALA A 415 13.34 -14.69 -4.59
N VAL A 416 13.58 -14.77 -5.90
CA VAL A 416 12.58 -14.57 -6.95
C VAL A 416 12.56 -15.78 -7.86
N ALA A 417 11.39 -16.42 -7.95
CA ALA A 417 11.08 -17.46 -8.90
C ALA A 417 10.40 -16.85 -10.14
N ARG A 418 11.00 -17.03 -11.31
CA ARG A 418 10.40 -16.66 -12.61
C ARG A 418 9.62 -17.86 -13.14
N LEU A 419 8.29 -17.78 -13.08
CA LEU A 419 7.40 -18.88 -13.43
C LEU A 419 7.32 -19.04 -14.96
N GLY A 420 6.85 -20.20 -15.41
CA GLY A 420 6.69 -20.52 -16.83
C GLY A 420 7.94 -21.05 -17.54
N ALA A 421 9.14 -20.92 -16.95
CA ALA A 421 10.33 -21.62 -17.44
C ALA A 421 10.35 -23.08 -16.97
N ALA A 422 10.95 -23.97 -17.77
CA ALA A 422 11.20 -25.37 -17.41
C ALA A 422 12.71 -25.67 -17.56
N PRO A 423 13.48 -25.74 -16.45
CA PRO A 423 13.09 -25.52 -15.06
C PRO A 423 12.84 -24.04 -14.73
N THR A 424 12.13 -23.78 -13.62
CA THR A 424 11.92 -22.43 -13.05
C THR A 424 13.25 -21.73 -12.83
N GLN A 425 13.35 -20.48 -13.28
CA GLN A 425 14.55 -19.68 -13.11
C GLN A 425 14.51 -18.93 -11.79
N TRP A 426 15.58 -19.02 -11.00
CA TRP A 426 15.70 -18.35 -9.71
C TRP A 426 16.79 -17.28 -9.72
N THR A 427 16.56 -16.19 -8.99
CA THR A 427 17.55 -15.14 -8.74
C THR A 427 17.37 -14.56 -7.34
N ILE A 428 18.34 -13.79 -6.87
CA ILE A 428 18.22 -13.00 -5.64
C ILE A 428 18.00 -11.53 -5.99
N ALA A 429 16.96 -10.94 -5.42
CA ALA A 429 16.65 -9.52 -5.61
C ALA A 429 17.37 -8.62 -4.60
N ALA A 430 17.47 -9.07 -3.35
CA ALA A 430 18.12 -8.35 -2.27
C ALA A 430 18.79 -9.33 -1.30
N HIS A 431 19.84 -8.89 -0.61
CA HIS A 431 20.49 -9.64 0.46
C HIS A 431 21.22 -8.70 1.40
N VAL A 432 21.51 -9.15 2.63
CA VAL A 432 22.41 -8.42 3.54
C VAL A 432 23.76 -8.18 2.86
N GLY A 433 24.21 -6.91 2.87
CA GLY A 433 25.42 -6.45 2.20
C GLY A 433 25.23 -6.00 0.75
N LYS A 434 24.03 -6.16 0.15
CA LYS A 434 23.79 -5.68 -1.22
C LYS A 434 23.87 -4.14 -1.28
N PRO A 435 24.60 -3.56 -2.25
CA PRO A 435 24.71 -2.12 -2.38
C PRO A 435 23.43 -1.50 -2.95
N ILE A 436 23.13 -0.30 -2.44
CA ILE A 436 22.13 0.64 -2.96
C ILE A 436 22.89 1.70 -3.75
N LEU A 437 22.45 1.98 -4.97
CA LEU A 437 23.23 2.78 -5.93
C LEU A 437 22.64 4.17 -6.17
N ASP A 438 23.50 5.08 -6.60
CA ASP A 438 23.18 6.41 -7.14
C ASP A 438 22.85 6.31 -8.64
N GLY A 439 21.70 5.74 -8.97
CA GLY A 439 21.34 5.39 -10.35
C GLY A 439 21.84 4.02 -10.82
N ALA A 440 21.40 3.61 -12.00
CA ALA A 440 21.76 2.33 -12.59
C ALA A 440 23.29 2.27 -12.86
N GLY A 441 23.98 1.41 -12.12
CA GLY A 441 25.45 1.29 -12.20
C GLY A 441 26.23 2.43 -11.55
N GLY A 442 25.57 3.30 -10.79
CA GLY A 442 26.20 4.40 -10.07
C GLY A 442 26.99 3.97 -8.84
N ALA A 443 27.48 4.96 -8.09
CA ALA A 443 28.22 4.72 -6.85
C ALA A 443 27.32 4.16 -5.75
N THR A 444 27.89 3.37 -4.83
CA THR A 444 27.15 2.89 -3.65
C THR A 444 26.83 4.04 -2.71
N VAL A 445 25.55 4.31 -2.48
CA VAL A 445 25.07 5.32 -1.53
C VAL A 445 24.78 4.74 -0.14
N ALA A 446 24.44 3.46 -0.07
CA ALA A 446 24.18 2.72 1.17
C ALA A 446 24.29 1.21 0.92
N THR A 447 24.22 0.41 1.97
CA THR A 447 24.18 -1.06 1.89
C THR A 447 23.10 -1.60 2.80
N ILE A 448 22.44 -2.71 2.42
CA ILE A 448 21.56 -3.43 3.34
C ILE A 448 22.40 -3.96 4.50
N SER A 449 21.99 -3.68 5.74
CA SER A 449 22.75 -4.03 6.94
C SER A 449 22.12 -5.20 7.70
N ALA A 450 22.99 -5.98 8.34
CA ALA A 450 22.56 -7.02 9.27
C ALA A 450 21.92 -6.36 10.50
N ARG A 451 20.70 -6.76 10.85
CA ARG A 451 19.93 -6.23 11.98
C ARG A 451 19.18 -7.36 12.67
N GLN A 452 18.85 -7.13 13.94
CA GLN A 452 18.00 -8.01 14.73
C GLN A 452 16.72 -7.27 15.12
N PRO A 453 15.58 -7.97 15.18
CA PRO A 453 15.41 -9.40 14.88
C PRO A 453 15.42 -9.72 13.37
N VAL A 454 15.14 -8.73 12.51
CA VAL A 454 15.08 -8.86 11.05
C VAL A 454 15.83 -7.71 10.36
N SER A 455 16.36 -7.98 9.16
CA SER A 455 17.09 -7.05 8.28
C SER A 455 16.26 -6.56 7.10
N ILE A 456 15.36 -7.39 6.58
CA ILE A 456 14.58 -7.15 5.36
C ILE A 456 13.12 -7.50 5.68
N SER A 457 12.13 -6.77 5.16
CA SER A 457 10.71 -7.13 5.26
C SER A 457 10.31 -8.17 4.21
N SER A 458 9.04 -8.57 4.16
CA SER A 458 8.52 -9.29 2.98
C SER A 458 8.45 -8.32 1.78
N PRO A 459 8.59 -8.79 0.53
CA PRO A 459 8.44 -7.93 -0.63
C PRO A 459 6.95 -7.69 -0.95
N ALA A 460 6.69 -6.56 -1.60
CA ALA A 460 5.60 -6.40 -2.55
C ALA A 460 6.17 -6.37 -3.97
N ALA A 461 5.36 -6.66 -5.00
CA ALA A 461 5.79 -6.67 -6.38
C ALA A 461 4.83 -5.90 -7.26
N ASP A 462 5.37 -5.15 -8.23
CA ASP A 462 4.57 -4.51 -9.28
C ASP A 462 4.44 -5.42 -10.52
N ASP A 463 3.71 -4.92 -11.51
CA ASP A 463 3.50 -5.53 -12.82
C ASP A 463 4.66 -5.32 -13.80
N GLN A 464 5.79 -4.76 -13.34
CA GLN A 464 7.07 -4.67 -14.07
C GLN A 464 8.16 -5.60 -13.49
N GLY A 465 7.82 -6.26 -12.38
CA GLY A 465 8.66 -7.23 -11.72
C GLY A 465 9.64 -6.60 -10.74
N ASN A 466 9.50 -5.31 -10.45
CA ASN A 466 10.22 -4.65 -9.36
C ASN A 466 9.67 -5.12 -8.02
N LEU A 467 10.53 -5.13 -7.00
CA LEU A 467 10.13 -5.48 -5.64
C LEU A 467 10.31 -4.30 -4.70
N TYR A 468 9.35 -4.09 -3.81
CA TYR A 468 9.34 -3.02 -2.81
C TYR A 468 9.39 -3.64 -1.41
N PHE A 469 10.31 -3.17 -0.57
CA PHE A 469 10.49 -3.70 0.78
C PHE A 469 11.15 -2.67 1.70
N ILE A 470 11.05 -2.91 3.00
CA ILE A 470 11.77 -2.16 4.02
C ILE A 470 13.02 -2.93 4.41
N ALA A 471 14.15 -2.25 4.60
CA ALA A 471 15.34 -2.89 5.14
C ALA A 471 16.13 -1.97 6.08
N GLY A 472 16.88 -2.59 7.00
CA GLY A 472 17.94 -1.90 7.71
C GLY A 472 19.06 -1.56 6.72
N THR A 473 19.55 -0.32 6.77
CA THR A 473 20.60 0.15 5.88
C THR A 473 21.69 0.85 6.64
N THR A 474 22.90 0.79 6.10
CA THR A 474 24.06 1.51 6.61
C THR A 474 24.68 2.35 5.50
N ARG A 475 24.93 3.62 5.82
CA ARG A 475 25.53 4.62 4.93
C ARG A 475 26.84 5.11 5.54
N VAL A 476 27.86 5.29 4.71
CA VAL A 476 29.14 5.88 5.13
C VAL A 476 29.15 7.33 4.68
N GLY A 477 28.79 8.23 5.58
CA GLY A 477 28.83 9.67 5.37
C GLY A 477 30.15 10.29 5.82
N THR A 478 30.31 11.60 5.59
CA THR A 478 31.48 12.37 6.04
C THR A 478 31.62 12.41 7.57
N GLN A 479 30.52 12.21 8.29
CA GLN A 479 30.46 12.17 9.76
C GLN A 479 30.54 10.74 10.33
N GLY A 480 30.80 9.73 9.49
CA GLY A 480 30.90 8.33 9.89
C GLY A 480 29.73 7.47 9.42
N VAL A 481 29.46 6.40 10.15
CA VAL A 481 28.49 5.37 9.80
C VAL A 481 27.10 5.76 10.31
N GLU A 482 26.15 5.95 9.40
CA GLU A 482 24.74 6.23 9.70
C GLU A 482 23.91 4.96 9.49
N ASN A 483 23.14 4.56 10.50
CA ASN A 483 22.20 3.44 10.40
C ASN A 483 20.78 3.99 10.28
N SER A 484 20.05 3.52 9.27
CA SER A 484 18.68 3.91 9.00
C SER A 484 17.81 2.69 8.72
N ILE A 485 16.51 2.92 8.62
CA ILE A 485 15.59 2.01 7.95
C ILE A 485 15.14 2.70 6.68
N SER A 486 15.21 2.00 5.54
CA SER A 486 14.90 2.55 4.22
C SER A 486 13.79 1.76 3.53
N LEU A 487 12.95 2.47 2.78
CA LEU A 487 12.10 1.92 1.73
C LEU A 487 12.93 1.77 0.46
N ILE A 488 13.02 0.55 -0.04
CA ILE A 488 13.88 0.17 -1.17
C ILE A 488 13.04 -0.43 -2.29
N ARG A 489 13.36 -0.04 -3.53
CA ARG A 489 12.96 -0.73 -4.75
C ARG A 489 14.13 -1.58 -5.26
N ALA A 490 13.92 -2.87 -5.42
CA ALA A 490 14.77 -3.71 -6.25
C ALA A 490 14.26 -3.63 -7.69
N VAL A 491 14.96 -2.86 -8.52
CA VAL A 491 14.62 -2.63 -9.92
C VAL A 491 15.00 -3.85 -10.75
N ASN A 492 14.04 -4.41 -11.48
CA ASN A 492 14.27 -5.53 -12.39
C ASN A 492 14.98 -5.02 -13.65
N THR A 493 16.22 -5.49 -13.88
CA THR A 493 16.98 -5.16 -15.10
C THR A 493 17.31 -6.42 -15.90
N ALA A 494 17.82 -6.25 -17.12
CA ALA A 494 18.32 -7.36 -17.93
C ALA A 494 19.43 -8.17 -17.21
N GLY A 495 20.29 -7.48 -16.42
CA GLY A 495 21.41 -8.09 -15.69
C GLY A 495 21.04 -8.68 -14.31
N GLY A 496 19.83 -8.46 -13.83
CA GLY A 496 19.39 -8.85 -12.48
C GLY A 496 18.80 -7.66 -11.72
N TYR A 497 18.62 -7.82 -10.42
CA TYR A 497 18.03 -6.77 -9.60
C TYR A 497 19.07 -5.79 -9.09
N VAL A 498 18.78 -4.48 -9.15
CA VAL A 498 19.64 -3.42 -8.61
C VAL A 498 18.83 -2.57 -7.64
N LEU A 499 19.44 -2.09 -6.55
CA LEU A 499 18.70 -1.42 -5.47
C LEU A 499 18.70 0.10 -5.62
N GLU A 500 17.52 0.68 -5.41
CA GLU A 500 17.22 2.11 -5.31
C GLU A 500 16.58 2.40 -3.94
N GLU A 501 17.03 3.47 -3.27
CA GLU A 501 16.41 3.97 -2.03
C GLU A 501 15.39 5.07 -2.37
N ILE A 502 14.15 4.91 -1.89
CA ILE A 502 13.07 5.89 -2.12
C ILE A 502 12.94 6.81 -0.89
N LEU A 503 12.77 6.22 0.30
CA LEU A 503 12.60 6.93 1.57
C LEU A 503 13.50 6.32 2.64
N ARG A 504 13.86 7.11 3.65
CA ARG A 504 14.56 6.62 4.84
C ARG A 504 14.21 7.39 6.11
N THR A 505 14.39 6.73 7.24
CA THR A 505 14.35 7.40 8.55
C THR A 505 15.42 8.48 8.64
N GLY A 506 15.10 9.62 9.25
CA GLY A 506 15.95 10.80 9.38
C GLY A 506 15.75 11.84 8.27
N GLN A 507 15.00 11.54 7.22
CA GLN A 507 14.67 12.54 6.20
C GLN A 507 13.70 13.59 6.73
N HIS A 508 13.94 14.85 6.34
CA HIS A 508 13.16 16.01 6.70
C HIS A 508 12.35 16.50 5.50
N PHE A 509 11.10 16.84 5.75
CA PHE A 509 10.16 17.33 4.75
C PHE A 509 9.34 18.48 5.30
N VAL A 510 8.61 19.15 4.43
CA VAL A 510 7.59 20.13 4.80
C VAL A 510 6.25 19.54 4.38
N GLY A 511 5.31 19.50 5.31
CA GLY A 511 3.95 19.06 5.03
C GLY A 511 3.33 19.93 3.92
N ALA A 512 2.83 19.29 2.87
CA ALA A 512 2.35 19.99 1.68
C ALA A 512 1.16 20.93 1.97
N ASN A 513 0.45 20.71 3.08
CA ASN A 513 -0.83 21.38 3.32
C ASN A 513 -0.82 22.27 4.55
N SER A 514 -0.17 21.83 5.62
CA SER A 514 0.04 22.61 6.83
C SER A 514 1.24 23.53 6.74
N ALA A 515 2.14 23.32 5.77
CA ALA A 515 3.48 23.89 5.72
C ALA A 515 4.33 23.59 6.98
N THR A 516 3.97 22.56 7.74
CA THR A 516 4.66 22.19 8.99
C THR A 516 5.84 21.27 8.67
N PRO A 517 7.06 21.62 9.09
CA PRO A 517 8.21 20.73 8.95
C PRO A 517 8.01 19.44 9.74
N PHE A 518 8.41 18.30 9.17
CA PHE A 518 8.43 17.03 9.88
C PHE A 518 9.62 16.16 9.49
N THR A 519 9.86 15.15 10.31
CA THR A 519 10.90 14.13 10.09
C THR A 519 10.26 12.75 10.05
N ILE A 520 10.70 11.89 9.12
CA ILE A 520 10.38 10.45 9.20
C ILE A 520 11.28 9.87 10.29
N VAL A 521 10.74 9.60 11.48
CA VAL A 521 11.53 9.07 12.61
C VAL A 521 11.54 7.55 12.67
N GLY A 522 10.59 6.89 12.00
CA GLY A 522 10.52 5.43 11.94
C GLY A 522 9.83 4.92 10.68
N LEU A 523 10.31 3.79 10.17
CA LEU A 523 9.62 2.92 9.21
C LEU A 523 9.54 1.53 9.85
N SER A 524 8.37 0.88 9.79
CA SER A 524 8.16 -0.40 10.45
C SER A 524 8.91 -1.53 9.74
N LEU A 525 9.86 -2.18 10.43
CA LEU A 525 10.63 -3.32 9.91
C LEU A 525 10.44 -4.56 10.80
N GLY A 526 10.96 -4.49 12.01
CA GLY A 526 10.87 -5.56 13.01
C GLY A 526 10.29 -5.04 14.31
N ASP A 527 9.77 -5.96 15.12
CA ASP A 527 9.44 -5.68 16.52
C ASP A 527 10.50 -6.29 17.45
N ALA A 528 10.11 -6.76 18.65
CA ALA A 528 11.04 -7.28 19.64
C ALA A 528 11.68 -8.61 19.22
N ASP A 529 11.01 -9.44 18.42
CA ASP A 529 11.44 -10.81 18.14
C ASP A 529 11.24 -11.27 16.68
N SER A 530 10.51 -10.52 15.86
CA SER A 530 10.19 -10.91 14.49
C SER A 530 10.01 -9.71 13.55
N VAL A 531 9.56 -9.98 12.32
CA VAL A 531 9.10 -8.92 11.42
C VAL A 531 7.87 -8.27 12.03
N SER A 532 7.79 -6.94 11.99
CA SER A 532 6.65 -6.21 12.50
C SER A 532 5.43 -6.49 11.63
N SER A 533 4.26 -6.70 12.26
CA SER A 533 3.00 -6.75 11.51
C SER A 533 2.74 -5.47 10.68
N ALA A 534 3.30 -4.34 11.10
CA ALA A 534 3.18 -3.07 10.40
C ALA A 534 4.16 -2.91 9.22
N SER A 535 5.04 -3.89 8.96
CA SER A 535 6.01 -3.77 7.87
C SER A 535 5.36 -3.85 6.48
N VAL A 536 6.17 -3.68 5.44
CA VAL A 536 5.73 -3.91 4.06
C VAL A 536 5.64 -5.40 3.80
N HIS A 537 4.53 -5.82 3.21
CA HIS A 537 4.27 -7.17 2.72
C HIS A 537 3.57 -7.10 1.37
N ALA A 538 3.32 -8.24 0.74
CA ALA A 538 2.75 -8.22 -0.60
C ALA A 538 1.36 -7.61 -0.69
N GLY A 539 0.57 -7.67 0.39
CA GLY A 539 -0.71 -6.97 0.49
C GLY A 539 -0.58 -5.44 0.66
N SER A 540 0.62 -4.85 0.65
CA SER A 540 0.82 -3.41 0.83
C SER A 540 0.79 -2.61 -0.48
N ILE A 541 0.74 -3.26 -1.66
CA ILE A 541 0.74 -2.58 -2.97
C ILE A 541 -0.67 -2.52 -3.58
N VAL A 542 -1.01 -1.39 -4.19
CA VAL A 542 -2.31 -1.18 -4.86
C VAL A 542 -2.30 -1.86 -6.23
N GLY A 543 -3.32 -2.67 -6.50
CA GLY A 543 -3.56 -3.24 -7.84
C GLY A 543 -2.45 -4.14 -8.37
N SER A 544 -1.65 -4.75 -7.49
CA SER A 544 -0.42 -5.48 -7.87
C SER A 544 0.53 -4.64 -8.77
N GLY A 545 0.58 -3.31 -8.57
CA GLY A 545 1.35 -2.37 -9.39
C GLY A 545 0.57 -1.73 -10.55
N LYS A 546 -0.58 -2.30 -10.96
CA LYS A 546 -1.47 -1.73 -11.98
C LYS A 546 -2.33 -0.57 -11.47
N GLY A 547 -2.21 -0.23 -10.19
CA GLY A 547 -2.96 0.84 -9.53
C GLY A 547 -2.66 2.25 -10.03
N ARG A 548 -2.16 2.42 -11.25
CA ARG A 548 -1.71 3.67 -11.91
C ARG A 548 -2.88 4.54 -12.36
N LEU A 549 -2.62 5.82 -12.65
CA LEU A 549 -3.65 6.70 -13.19
C LEU A 549 -4.01 6.25 -14.62
N PRO A 550 -5.28 6.40 -15.04
CA PRO A 550 -5.66 6.11 -16.42
C PRO A 550 -4.79 6.87 -17.41
N GLY A 551 -4.25 6.15 -18.39
CA GLY A 551 -3.37 6.71 -19.43
C GLY A 551 -1.88 6.53 -19.16
N GLU A 552 -1.45 6.31 -17.91
CA GLU A 552 -0.04 6.08 -17.59
C GLU A 552 0.44 4.75 -18.19
N ARG A 553 1.45 4.84 -19.05
CA ARG A 553 2.13 3.70 -19.65
C ARG A 553 3.50 3.53 -19.01
N VAL A 554 3.91 2.28 -18.80
CA VAL A 554 5.24 1.97 -18.28
C VAL A 554 5.95 1.08 -19.28
N ASN A 555 6.97 1.65 -19.90
CA ASN A 555 7.78 0.97 -20.90
C ASN A 555 9.11 0.46 -20.32
N ASP A 556 9.52 0.99 -19.17
CA ASP A 556 10.76 0.64 -18.47
C ASP A 556 10.46 0.34 -16.99
N PRO A 557 10.86 -0.83 -16.45
CA PRO A 557 10.78 -1.10 -15.02
C PRO A 557 11.49 -0.06 -14.14
N SER A 558 12.45 0.71 -14.65
CA SER A 558 13.12 1.76 -13.90
C SER A 558 12.24 2.99 -13.65
N ASP A 559 11.15 3.15 -14.38
CA ASP A 559 10.22 4.26 -14.23
C ASP A 559 9.56 4.25 -12.85
N ALA A 560 9.41 5.42 -12.22
CA ALA A 560 8.75 5.52 -10.93
C ALA A 560 7.27 5.16 -11.02
N VAL A 561 6.59 5.51 -12.13
CA VAL A 561 5.17 5.20 -12.34
C VAL A 561 4.87 3.71 -12.44
N ALA A 562 5.90 2.85 -12.55
CA ALA A 562 5.76 1.41 -12.33
C ALA A 562 5.08 1.12 -10.97
N LEU A 563 5.33 1.95 -9.96
CA LEU A 563 4.65 1.92 -8.68
C LEU A 563 3.28 2.63 -8.74
N GLY A 564 2.21 1.85 -8.97
CA GLY A 564 0.84 2.38 -8.90
C GLY A 564 0.46 2.97 -7.54
N GLY A 565 1.00 2.42 -6.44
CA GLY A 565 0.80 2.93 -5.08
C GLY A 565 1.19 1.90 -4.01
N LEU A 566 1.80 2.35 -2.91
CA LEU A 566 2.29 1.52 -1.82
C LEU A 566 1.86 2.10 -0.46
N ALA A 567 1.38 1.24 0.43
CA ALA A 567 1.07 1.55 1.81
C ALA A 567 2.30 1.27 2.71
N VAL A 568 2.79 2.28 3.41
CA VAL A 568 3.99 2.17 4.26
C VAL A 568 3.71 2.71 5.66
N SER A 569 3.79 1.86 6.68
CA SER A 569 3.70 2.29 8.06
C SER A 569 4.92 3.11 8.46
N ALA A 570 4.69 4.31 8.94
CA ALA A 570 5.73 5.22 9.41
C ALA A 570 5.38 5.87 10.74
N VAL A 571 6.42 6.31 11.44
CA VAL A 571 6.31 7.30 12.50
C VAL A 571 6.90 8.60 11.97
N ILE A 572 6.10 9.67 11.97
CA ILE A 572 6.54 11.01 11.59
C ILE A 572 6.50 11.92 12.82
N SER A 573 7.43 12.87 12.90
CA SER A 573 7.48 13.85 13.99
C SER A 573 7.42 15.26 13.42
N TYR A 574 6.31 15.95 13.62
CA TYR A 574 6.12 17.35 13.22
C TYR A 574 6.79 18.27 14.23
N ASN A 575 7.29 19.41 13.74
CA ASN A 575 7.71 20.52 14.58
C ASN A 575 6.57 21.55 14.69
N ASN A 576 5.69 21.39 15.68
CA ASN A 576 4.59 22.32 15.93
C ASN A 576 5.06 23.47 16.83
N GLY A 577 5.51 24.57 16.23
CA GLY A 577 5.95 25.76 16.97
C GLY A 577 7.12 25.52 17.93
N GLY A 578 8.03 24.62 17.59
CA GLY A 578 9.18 24.22 18.42
C GLY A 578 8.94 22.96 19.26
N THR A 579 7.72 22.43 19.30
CA THR A 579 7.37 21.21 20.05
C THR A 579 7.30 20.02 19.10
N PRO A 580 8.13 18.97 19.29
CA PRO A 580 8.03 17.74 18.52
C PRO A 580 6.74 16.98 18.84
N GLU A 581 5.95 16.67 17.83
CA GLU A 581 4.72 15.87 17.94
C GLU A 581 4.81 14.66 17.03
N SER A 582 4.85 13.46 17.62
CA SER A 582 5.00 12.21 16.88
C SER A 582 3.65 11.54 16.60
N TYR A 583 3.48 11.09 15.35
CA TYR A 583 2.29 10.41 14.87
C TYR A 583 2.67 9.09 14.20
N HIS A 584 1.92 8.04 14.53
CA HIS A 584 1.91 6.82 13.73
C HIS A 584 0.96 7.04 12.55
N THR A 585 1.46 6.77 11.35
CA THR A 585 0.75 7.06 10.10
C THR A 585 0.93 5.94 9.09
N LEU A 586 -0.06 5.74 8.24
CA LEU A 586 0.10 5.03 6.99
C LEU A 586 0.42 6.06 5.91
N LEU A 587 1.61 5.94 5.32
CA LEU A 587 2.00 6.71 4.15
C LEU A 587 1.45 6.02 2.91
N TYR A 588 0.88 6.79 2.00
CA TYR A 588 0.81 6.40 0.60
C TYR A 588 2.12 6.85 -0.06
N VAL A 589 2.75 5.97 -0.84
CA VAL A 589 3.90 6.27 -1.69
C VAL A 589 3.55 5.85 -3.11
N GLY A 590 3.62 6.76 -4.07
CA GLY A 590 3.35 6.47 -5.48
C GLY A 590 4.46 6.98 -6.38
N GLY A 591 4.60 6.35 -7.54
CA GLY A 591 5.33 6.95 -8.65
C GLY A 591 4.62 8.21 -9.12
N VAL A 592 5.39 9.21 -9.51
CA VAL A 592 4.87 10.40 -10.19
C VAL A 592 5.48 10.37 -11.57
N ALA A 593 4.65 10.48 -12.60
CA ALA A 593 5.16 10.71 -13.93
C ALA A 593 6.07 11.94 -13.86
N PRO A 594 7.25 11.94 -14.52
CA PRO A 594 7.96 13.20 -14.73
C PRO A 594 6.93 14.24 -15.17
N ASP A 595 6.93 15.43 -14.55
CA ASP A 595 5.93 16.47 -14.83
C ASP A 595 5.73 16.51 -16.35
N ALA A 596 4.50 16.25 -16.81
CA ALA A 596 4.21 16.05 -18.22
C ALA A 596 4.85 17.20 -18.98
N CYS A 597 5.92 16.89 -19.71
CA CYS A 597 6.73 17.88 -20.39
C CYS A 597 5.83 18.42 -21.50
N PRO A 598 5.27 19.64 -21.39
CA PRO A 598 4.31 20.08 -22.37
C PRO A 598 5.03 20.08 -23.72
N GLY A 599 4.46 19.41 -24.72
CA GLY A 599 5.11 19.28 -26.01
C GLY A 599 5.96 18.01 -26.23
N ASP A 600 6.24 17.20 -25.21
CA ASP A 600 6.88 15.89 -25.33
C ASP A 600 5.78 14.84 -25.59
N ALA A 601 5.44 14.65 -26.86
CA ALA A 601 4.33 13.81 -27.28
C ALA A 601 4.70 12.33 -27.22
N ASN A 602 5.99 12.00 -27.33
CA ASN A 602 6.47 10.62 -27.35
C ASN A 602 6.93 10.11 -25.96
N GLY A 603 7.09 11.02 -25.00
CA GLY A 603 7.47 10.76 -23.61
C GLY A 603 8.96 10.42 -23.41
N ASP A 604 9.84 10.89 -24.30
CA ASP A 604 11.27 10.58 -24.25
C ASP A 604 12.09 11.57 -23.39
N GLY A 605 11.45 12.61 -22.87
CA GLY A 605 12.04 13.63 -22.01
C GLY A 605 12.67 14.81 -22.78
N ALA A 606 12.51 14.87 -24.10
CA ALA A 606 12.86 16.01 -24.92
C ALA A 606 11.65 16.49 -25.71
N VAL A 607 11.61 17.79 -26.02
CA VAL A 607 10.62 18.35 -26.96
C VAL A 607 11.33 18.66 -28.27
N ASP A 608 11.18 17.79 -29.26
CA ASP A 608 11.86 17.93 -30.55
C ASP A 608 11.00 17.53 -31.77
N VAL A 609 11.67 17.14 -32.86
CA VAL A 609 11.01 16.81 -34.12
C VAL A 609 10.22 15.51 -34.04
N ASP A 610 10.57 14.60 -33.14
CA ASP A 610 9.85 13.34 -32.97
C ASP A 610 8.49 13.60 -32.31
N ASP A 611 8.39 14.55 -31.39
CA ASP A 611 7.11 14.98 -30.81
C ASP A 611 6.21 15.70 -31.81
N LEU A 612 6.82 16.56 -32.63
CA LEU A 612 6.13 17.18 -33.75
C LEU A 612 5.54 16.13 -34.69
N ASN A 613 6.34 15.10 -35.01
CA ASN A 613 5.88 14.02 -35.89
C ASN A 613 4.75 13.23 -35.24
N GLU A 614 4.78 13.01 -33.93
CA GLU A 614 3.71 12.33 -33.20
C GLU A 614 2.40 13.14 -33.26
N VAL A 615 2.45 14.46 -33.01
CA VAL A 615 1.29 15.37 -33.16
C VAL A 615 0.75 15.35 -34.58
N LEU A 616 1.62 15.47 -35.59
CA LEU A 616 1.20 15.45 -36.98
C LEU A 616 0.63 14.09 -37.41
N SER A 617 1.10 12.99 -36.82
CA SER A 617 0.59 11.64 -37.10
C SER A 617 -0.82 11.42 -36.55
N ALA A 618 -1.17 12.12 -35.46
CA ALA A 618 -2.47 12.05 -34.81
C ALA A 618 -3.42 13.21 -35.19
N TRP A 619 -3.03 14.06 -36.15
CA TRP A 619 -3.78 15.26 -36.50
C TRP A 619 -5.25 15.00 -36.84
N GLY A 620 -6.15 15.69 -36.14
CA GLY A 620 -7.60 15.59 -36.27
C GLY A 620 -8.20 14.32 -35.68
N LEU A 621 -7.42 13.51 -34.97
CA LEU A 621 -7.92 12.34 -34.24
C LEU A 621 -8.39 12.75 -32.84
N GLY A 622 -9.40 12.04 -32.33
CA GLY A 622 -9.81 12.16 -30.94
C GLY A 622 -8.82 11.42 -30.04
N ALA A 623 -8.30 12.11 -29.03
CA ALA A 623 -7.39 11.56 -28.05
C ALA A 623 -7.96 11.77 -26.64
N PRO A 624 -7.69 10.87 -25.68
CA PRO A 624 -7.95 11.16 -24.28
C PRO A 624 -7.16 12.42 -23.87
N SER A 625 -7.82 13.35 -23.18
CA SER A 625 -7.24 14.62 -22.75
C SER A 625 -5.88 14.42 -22.07
N SER A 626 -4.88 15.20 -22.48
CA SER A 626 -3.54 15.20 -21.86
C SER A 626 -2.79 13.87 -21.97
N THR A 627 -2.99 13.13 -23.07
CA THR A 627 -2.22 11.90 -23.35
C THR A 627 -1.64 11.90 -24.76
N GLY A 628 -0.33 11.66 -24.86
CA GLY A 628 0.38 11.63 -26.14
C GLY A 628 0.33 12.99 -26.85
N PRO A 629 -0.09 13.05 -28.13
CA PRO A 629 -0.06 14.28 -28.93
C PRO A 629 -1.16 15.31 -28.60
N GLU A 630 -2.03 15.04 -27.64
CA GLU A 630 -3.06 15.99 -27.19
C GLU A 630 -2.63 16.59 -25.85
N PHE A 631 -2.36 17.89 -25.86
CA PHE A 631 -1.82 18.64 -24.74
C PHE A 631 -2.82 19.63 -24.15
N THR A 632 -3.86 20.01 -24.90
CA THR A 632 -4.80 21.07 -24.48
C THR A 632 -6.01 20.54 -23.70
N GLY A 633 -6.25 19.24 -23.70
CA GLY A 633 -7.33 18.56 -23.01
C GLY A 633 -8.72 18.77 -23.61
N ASP A 634 -8.83 19.28 -24.84
CA ASP A 634 -10.09 19.49 -25.56
C ASP A 634 -10.59 18.23 -26.28
N GLY A 635 -9.75 17.20 -26.36
CA GLY A 635 -10.05 15.88 -26.89
C GLY A 635 -9.83 15.74 -28.40
N VAL A 636 -9.20 16.70 -29.07
CA VAL A 636 -8.84 16.63 -30.49
C VAL A 636 -7.40 17.10 -30.68
N VAL A 637 -6.58 16.31 -31.38
CA VAL A 637 -5.21 16.73 -31.72
C VAL A 637 -5.26 17.73 -32.87
N ASP A 638 -4.90 18.98 -32.64
CA ASP A 638 -4.89 20.01 -33.68
C ASP A 638 -3.75 21.04 -33.57
N VAL A 639 -3.99 22.24 -34.11
CA VAL A 639 -2.99 23.31 -34.12
C VAL A 639 -2.65 23.82 -32.73
N ASP A 640 -3.58 23.72 -31.77
CA ASP A 640 -3.35 24.18 -30.42
C ASP A 640 -2.38 23.24 -29.69
N ASP A 641 -2.46 21.92 -29.90
CA ASP A 641 -1.47 20.96 -29.39
C ASP A 641 -0.10 21.13 -30.06
N LEU A 642 -0.07 21.35 -31.37
CA LEU A 642 1.16 21.69 -32.09
C LEU A 642 1.82 22.95 -31.53
N ASN A 643 1.03 23.95 -31.15
CA ASN A 643 1.57 25.17 -30.54
C ASN A 643 2.19 24.90 -29.18
N VAL A 644 1.76 23.86 -28.44
CA VAL A 644 2.43 23.44 -27.20
C VAL A 644 3.82 22.86 -27.52
N VAL A 645 3.93 21.92 -28.47
CA VAL A 645 5.23 21.37 -28.92
C VAL A 645 6.18 22.47 -29.37
N LEU A 646 5.70 23.40 -30.21
CA LEU A 646 6.52 24.50 -30.70
C LEU A 646 6.86 25.52 -29.61
N GLY A 647 5.99 25.66 -28.60
CA GLY A 647 6.19 26.55 -27.47
C GLY A 647 7.31 26.08 -26.54
N GLU A 648 7.45 24.76 -26.39
CA GLU A 648 8.45 24.12 -25.53
C GLU A 648 9.64 23.55 -26.34
N TRP A 649 9.79 23.94 -27.62
CA TRP A 649 10.79 23.36 -28.51
C TRP A 649 12.22 23.43 -27.97
N GLY A 650 12.88 22.27 -27.90
CA GLY A 650 14.23 22.11 -27.37
C GLY A 650 14.29 22.13 -25.85
N ALA A 651 13.16 22.11 -25.14
CA ALA A 651 13.13 21.84 -23.72
C ALA A 651 13.63 20.41 -23.47
N SER A 652 14.45 20.27 -22.44
CA SER A 652 14.83 18.98 -21.86
C SER A 652 14.14 18.89 -20.52
N CYS A 653 13.30 17.88 -20.34
CA CYS A 653 12.55 17.68 -19.11
C CYS A 653 13.31 16.75 -18.15
N PRO A 654 13.43 17.12 -16.87
CA PRO A 654 14.23 16.39 -15.88
C PRO A 654 13.64 15.05 -15.44
#